data_AF-A0A9D0VKR1-F1
#
_entry.id   AF-A0A9D0VKR1-F1
#
_cell.length_a   1.000
_cell.length_b   1.000
_cell.length_c   1.000
_cell.angle_alpha   90.00
_cell.angle_beta   90.00
_cell.angle_gamma   90.00
#
_symmetry.space_group_name_H-M   'P 1'
#
loop_
_entity.id
_entity.type
_entity.pdbx_description
1 polymer ?
#
loop_
_entity_poly.entity_id
_entity_poly.type
_entity_poly.pdbx_seq_one_letter_code
_entity_poly.pdbx_strand_id
1 'polypeptide(L)'
;NLLSCSTTMEMGVDIGNLSGVAMNNAPPSPANFLQRVGRAGRRGETAAVSLTVCRHLPHDQAVFAEPDWPFRTPMHITPVKLDSARIVARHVRAVLLTRFLSRIVPDESITRLSCAWFFHAEDGALSTCDRLLGWLANEADDDETLELHLQRLVRETALHSVPFRTLLADSDEAFTSAQASYCAIRTGIVDQIDGLPKEDLETSPAWFALDRQRRRLDGEYLLGMLTNEQVLPAYGFPTGVVPLVTTTMRELNAIRRASEHAQRQRRAGTPETPEEQRGRIDARTRLMGFPSRDLPKAIREYAPGGNVVIERRTYFPGGVTLNWHLPPNATGDNLRDVQALRRAWRCKECGATGTDALDTPSRCPSCSRGQLERCRYLQPAGFAVDLRRDALMDAQPAVFVPVQAPWISSGTGPLSSIGRPPLVRFRHAMDGEVVHLSAGIHGHGHALCLRCGRAEPETAPRQGGLDGPPPAAMEGHRRLRGGRNSDWRDHTAGSLCEGNGNAWAIQRYLRLGGSSRTDVLEIRLYEPETGQLVAARTLMTTVAVALRKVATRALGVDERELGYQVADRVEDGRRGLAVLLYDTAAGGAGFCAELPPLLTRLLREAVAACACPKGCDRACHGCLLSNDTQHDLKHLDRSVLVSNEQQQPAILGPAFLEALQL
;
A
#
# COMPACT_ATOMS: atom_id res chain seq x y z
N ASN A 1 -24.97 -28.53 3.78
CA ASN A 1 -23.58 -28.08 3.50
C ASN A 1 -23.59 -26.58 3.26
N LEU A 2 -22.71 -25.83 3.91
CA LEU A 2 -22.59 -24.38 3.78
C LEU A 2 -21.13 -24.03 3.50
N LEU A 3 -20.89 -23.20 2.49
CA LEU A 3 -19.56 -22.76 2.08
C LEU A 3 -19.46 -21.25 2.33
N SER A 4 -18.52 -20.86 3.18
CA SER A 4 -18.23 -19.45 3.46
C SER A 4 -16.99 -19.02 2.70
N CYS A 5 -17.09 -17.99 1.88
CA CYS A 5 -16.02 -17.51 1.01
C CYS A 5 -15.93 -15.99 0.97
N SER A 6 -14.76 -15.47 0.58
CA SER A 6 -14.57 -14.04 0.29
C SER A 6 -14.87 -13.74 -1.18
N THR A 7 -14.59 -12.52 -1.62
CA THR A 7 -14.77 -12.06 -3.02
C THR A 7 -13.91 -12.83 -4.02
N THR A 8 -12.95 -13.66 -3.58
CA THR A 8 -12.11 -14.47 -4.45
C THR A 8 -12.90 -15.56 -5.19
N MET A 9 -14.07 -15.95 -4.68
CA MET A 9 -14.98 -16.89 -5.35
C MET A 9 -16.05 -16.20 -6.21
N GLU A 10 -15.91 -14.90 -6.43
CA GLU A 10 -16.75 -14.15 -7.35
C GLU A 10 -16.38 -14.47 -8.81
N MET A 11 -15.09 -14.66 -9.10
CA MET A 11 -14.55 -15.01 -10.42
C MET A 11 -14.69 -16.50 -10.75
N GLY A 12 -14.80 -16.82 -12.05
CA GLY A 12 -15.35 -18.02 -12.72
C GLY A 12 -14.91 -19.45 -12.32
N VAL A 13 -14.58 -19.73 -11.07
CA VAL A 13 -14.42 -21.09 -10.56
C VAL A 13 -15.78 -21.80 -10.62
N ASP A 14 -15.85 -22.96 -11.25
CA ASP A 14 -17.05 -23.81 -11.24
C ASP A 14 -17.12 -24.56 -9.90
N ILE A 15 -17.99 -24.11 -9.01
CA ILE A 15 -18.19 -24.68 -7.67
C ILE A 15 -19.40 -25.65 -7.71
N GLY A 16 -19.91 -25.97 -8.90
CA GLY A 16 -21.10 -26.77 -9.11
C GLY A 16 -22.37 -26.07 -8.66
N ASN A 17 -23.36 -26.88 -8.31
CA ASN A 17 -24.76 -26.53 -8.23
C ASN A 17 -25.18 -26.01 -6.83
N LEU A 18 -25.08 -24.70 -6.58
CA LEU A 18 -25.56 -24.06 -5.34
C LEU A 18 -27.07 -23.77 -5.43
N SER A 19 -27.83 -24.18 -4.41
CA SER A 19 -29.27 -23.89 -4.31
C SER A 19 -29.56 -22.45 -3.86
N GLY A 20 -28.59 -21.79 -3.22
CA GLY A 20 -28.73 -20.39 -2.83
C GLY A 20 -27.42 -19.77 -2.38
N VAL A 21 -27.41 -18.43 -2.39
CA VAL A 21 -26.26 -17.60 -2.00
C VAL A 21 -26.73 -16.63 -0.92
N ALA A 22 -25.95 -16.52 0.16
CA ALA A 22 -26.17 -15.55 1.23
C ALA A 22 -24.98 -14.59 1.31
N MET A 23 -25.24 -13.29 1.28
CA MET A 23 -24.26 -12.22 1.32
C MET A 23 -24.37 -11.46 2.65
N ASN A 24 -23.25 -11.28 3.35
CA ASN A 24 -23.20 -10.65 4.68
C ASN A 24 -23.15 -9.10 4.64
N ASN A 25 -23.12 -8.53 3.44
CA ASN A 25 -23.20 -7.10 3.14
C ASN A 25 -23.58 -6.94 1.67
N ALA A 26 -24.13 -5.79 1.31
CA ALA A 26 -24.38 -5.48 -0.10
C ALA A 26 -23.06 -5.41 -0.89
N PRO A 27 -22.92 -6.12 -2.04
CA PRO A 27 -21.75 -6.03 -2.91
C PRO A 27 -21.57 -4.61 -3.46
N PRO A 28 -20.35 -4.08 -3.61
CA PRO A 28 -20.11 -2.66 -3.88
C PRO A 28 -20.62 -2.21 -5.26
N SER A 29 -20.57 -3.08 -6.28
CA SER A 29 -21.10 -2.77 -7.61
C SER A 29 -22.18 -3.77 -8.06
N PRO A 30 -23.06 -3.37 -9.02
CA PRO A 30 -24.05 -4.26 -9.63
C PRO A 30 -23.42 -5.52 -10.22
N ALA A 31 -22.26 -5.37 -10.87
CA ALA A 31 -21.53 -6.48 -11.47
C ALA A 31 -21.13 -7.52 -10.42
N ASN A 32 -20.63 -7.07 -9.26
CA ASN A 32 -20.28 -7.98 -8.17
C ASN A 32 -21.50 -8.74 -7.65
N PHE A 33 -22.64 -8.06 -7.52
CA PHE A 33 -23.88 -8.69 -7.10
C PHE A 33 -24.33 -9.76 -8.09
N LEU A 34 -24.40 -9.41 -9.38
CA LEU A 34 -24.84 -10.33 -10.43
C LEU A 34 -23.91 -11.54 -10.56
N GLN A 35 -22.60 -11.35 -10.44
CA GLN A 35 -21.63 -12.47 -10.46
C GLN A 35 -21.80 -13.41 -9.26
N ARG A 36 -22.10 -12.89 -8.07
CA ARG A 36 -22.33 -13.71 -6.86
C ARG A 36 -23.66 -14.44 -6.93
N VAL A 37 -24.73 -13.75 -7.29
CA VAL A 37 -26.07 -14.34 -7.38
C VAL A 37 -26.15 -15.36 -8.51
N GLY A 38 -25.44 -15.14 -9.62
CA GLY A 38 -25.33 -16.09 -10.72
C GLY A 38 -24.68 -17.43 -10.36
N ARG A 39 -24.16 -17.59 -9.13
CA ARG A 39 -23.70 -18.88 -8.60
C ARG A 39 -24.83 -19.74 -8.06
N ALA A 40 -25.97 -19.14 -7.70
CA ALA A 40 -27.15 -19.87 -7.31
C ALA A 40 -27.96 -20.26 -8.56
N GLY A 41 -28.46 -21.50 -8.59
CA GLY A 41 -29.33 -22.01 -9.64
C GLY A 41 -28.84 -23.33 -10.20
N ARG A 42 -29.72 -24.34 -10.21
CA ARG A 42 -29.42 -25.70 -10.67
C ARG A 42 -30.16 -26.00 -11.97
N ARG A 43 -29.52 -26.75 -12.88
CA ARG A 43 -30.21 -27.28 -14.07
C ARG A 43 -31.37 -28.17 -13.62
N GLY A 44 -32.59 -27.76 -13.95
CA GLY A 44 -33.83 -28.48 -13.60
C GLY A 44 -34.52 -28.02 -12.32
N GLU A 45 -33.94 -27.11 -11.53
CA GLU A 45 -34.66 -26.45 -10.43
C GLU A 45 -35.33 -25.16 -10.93
N THR A 46 -36.56 -24.91 -10.46
CA THR A 46 -37.40 -23.80 -10.91
C THR A 46 -37.09 -22.47 -10.21
N ALA A 47 -36.28 -22.48 -9.15
CA ALA A 47 -35.96 -21.29 -8.38
C ALA A 47 -34.55 -21.35 -7.76
N ALA A 48 -33.91 -20.19 -7.66
CA ALA A 48 -32.65 -19.98 -6.96
C ALA A 48 -32.86 -18.90 -5.90
N VAL A 49 -32.30 -19.08 -4.70
CA VAL A 49 -32.47 -18.11 -3.60
C VAL A 49 -31.22 -17.26 -3.44
N SER A 50 -31.40 -15.94 -3.43
CA SER A 50 -30.36 -14.97 -3.05
C SER A 50 -30.81 -14.19 -1.82
N LEU A 51 -30.00 -14.18 -0.78
CA LEU A 51 -30.23 -13.41 0.44
C LEU A 51 -29.08 -12.41 0.62
N THR A 52 -29.41 -11.13 0.76
CA THR A 52 -28.43 -10.09 1.12
C THR A 52 -28.79 -9.51 2.47
N VAL A 53 -27.87 -9.63 3.42
CA VAL A 53 -27.98 -9.00 4.74
C VAL A 53 -27.37 -7.61 4.64
N CYS A 54 -28.24 -6.60 4.60
CA CYS A 54 -27.83 -5.20 4.54
C CYS A 54 -27.48 -4.67 5.94
N ARG A 55 -26.24 -4.21 6.14
CA ARG A 55 -25.81 -3.60 7.41
C ARG A 55 -26.33 -2.16 7.53
N HIS A 56 -26.08 -1.52 8.68
CA HIS A 56 -26.24 -0.07 8.83
C HIS A 56 -25.12 0.71 8.12
N LEU A 57 -24.69 0.20 6.95
CA LEU A 57 -23.82 0.86 6.01
C LEU A 57 -24.71 1.37 4.88
N PRO A 58 -24.45 2.53 4.29
CA PRO A 58 -25.47 3.10 3.38
C PRO A 58 -25.39 2.81 1.92
N HIS A 59 -24.29 2.22 1.47
CA HIS A 59 -24.41 1.37 0.30
C HIS A 59 -25.49 0.29 0.56
N ASP A 60 -25.38 -0.44 1.67
CA ASP A 60 -26.36 -1.47 2.05
C ASP A 60 -27.78 -0.90 2.27
N GLN A 61 -27.95 0.26 2.89
CA GLN A 61 -29.26 0.90 3.04
C GLN A 61 -29.84 1.41 1.71
N ALA A 62 -29.00 1.86 0.78
CA ALA A 62 -29.46 2.25 -0.56
C ALA A 62 -29.93 1.01 -1.31
N VAL A 63 -29.14 -0.07 -1.30
CA VAL A 63 -29.51 -1.36 -1.89
C VAL A 63 -30.76 -1.96 -1.22
N PHE A 64 -30.94 -1.79 0.09
CA PHE A 64 -32.14 -2.24 0.79
C PHE A 64 -33.39 -1.45 0.39
N ALA A 65 -33.25 -0.13 0.17
CA ALA A 65 -34.35 0.72 -0.27
C ALA A 65 -34.73 0.46 -1.75
N GLU A 66 -33.75 0.13 -2.58
CA GLU A 66 -33.89 -0.11 -4.02
C GLU A 66 -33.30 -1.49 -4.38
N PRO A 67 -33.99 -2.60 -4.05
CA PRO A 67 -33.44 -3.95 -4.21
C PRO A 67 -33.23 -4.36 -5.68
N ASP A 68 -33.86 -3.67 -6.64
CA ASP A 68 -33.68 -3.89 -8.07
C ASP A 68 -32.53 -3.07 -8.70
N TRP A 69 -31.77 -2.34 -7.88
CA TRP A 69 -30.51 -1.65 -8.23
C TRP A 69 -29.58 -2.46 -9.15
N PRO A 70 -29.30 -3.77 -8.93
CA PRO A 70 -28.37 -4.51 -9.76
C PRO A 70 -28.81 -4.64 -11.21
N PHE A 71 -30.13 -4.61 -11.45
CA PHE A 71 -30.73 -4.84 -12.76
C PHE A 71 -31.00 -3.55 -13.54
N ARG A 72 -31.09 -2.41 -12.84
CA ARG A 72 -31.34 -1.09 -13.44
C ARG A 72 -30.08 -0.29 -13.69
N THR A 73 -29.02 -0.53 -12.91
CA THR A 73 -27.80 0.26 -13.01
C THR A 73 -27.05 -0.11 -14.30
N PRO A 74 -26.80 0.84 -15.22
CA PRO A 74 -26.05 0.54 -16.43
C PRO A 74 -24.63 0.09 -16.09
N MET A 75 -24.22 -1.05 -16.64
CA MET A 75 -22.87 -1.55 -16.51
C MET A 75 -21.98 -0.87 -17.55
N HIS A 76 -21.02 -0.09 -17.10
CA HIS A 76 -20.03 0.54 -17.98
C HIS A 76 -18.94 -0.48 -18.31
N ILE A 77 -18.71 -0.71 -19.60
CA ILE A 77 -17.55 -1.47 -20.07
C ILE A 77 -16.37 -0.51 -20.08
N THR A 78 -15.39 -0.72 -19.21
CA THR A 78 -14.16 0.06 -19.21
C THR A 78 -13.38 -0.26 -20.48
N PRO A 79 -13.09 0.74 -21.35
CA PRO A 79 -12.23 0.50 -22.50
C PRO A 79 -10.80 0.21 -22.03
N VAL A 80 -10.13 -0.75 -22.65
CA VAL A 80 -8.70 -0.98 -22.40
C VAL A 80 -7.92 0.08 -23.17
N LYS A 81 -7.16 0.92 -22.47
CA LYS A 81 -6.30 1.96 -23.05
C LYS A 81 -4.82 1.62 -22.84
N LEU A 82 -3.97 2.04 -23.79
CA LEU A 82 -2.53 1.75 -23.79
C LEU A 82 -1.68 3.01 -23.53
N ASP A 83 -2.27 3.99 -22.84
CA ASP A 83 -1.72 5.33 -22.64
C ASP A 83 -0.76 5.40 -21.43
N SER A 84 -0.69 4.35 -20.60
CA SER A 84 0.21 4.30 -19.45
C SER A 84 1.60 3.80 -19.86
N ALA A 85 2.53 4.74 -20.02
CA ALA A 85 3.95 4.45 -20.30
C ALA A 85 4.55 3.45 -19.31
N ARG A 86 4.17 3.54 -18.02
CA ARG A 86 4.66 2.67 -16.94
C ARG A 86 4.19 1.23 -17.10
N ILE A 87 2.93 1.02 -17.47
CA ILE A 87 2.40 -0.32 -17.74
C ILE A 87 3.11 -0.93 -18.95
N VAL A 88 3.28 -0.17 -20.02
CA VAL A 88 3.96 -0.63 -21.24
C VAL A 88 5.43 -0.97 -20.95
N ALA A 89 6.14 -0.14 -20.17
CA ALA A 89 7.53 -0.40 -19.77
C ALA A 89 7.69 -1.73 -19.02
N ARG A 90 6.75 -2.09 -18.14
CA ARG A 90 6.74 -3.39 -17.46
C ARG A 90 6.62 -4.56 -18.45
N HIS A 91 5.79 -4.43 -19.49
CA HIS A 91 5.70 -5.44 -20.55
C HIS A 91 6.97 -5.53 -21.39
N VAL A 92 7.63 -4.40 -21.68
CA VAL A 92 8.95 -4.36 -22.34
C VAL A 92 9.97 -5.16 -21.53
N ARG A 93 10.07 -4.91 -20.23
CA ARG A 93 10.96 -5.64 -19.30
C ARG A 93 10.64 -7.13 -19.23
N ALA A 94 9.37 -7.51 -19.29
CA ALA A 94 8.96 -8.91 -19.33
C ALA A 94 9.44 -9.63 -20.60
N VAL A 95 9.38 -8.98 -21.77
CA VAL A 95 9.92 -9.52 -23.02
C VAL A 95 11.44 -9.64 -22.96
N LEU A 96 12.13 -8.62 -22.44
CA LEU A 96 13.59 -8.64 -22.27
C LEU A 96 14.04 -9.79 -21.35
N LEU A 97 13.39 -9.93 -20.19
CA LEU A 97 13.66 -11.02 -19.26
C LEU A 97 13.40 -12.38 -19.89
N THR A 98 12.30 -12.53 -20.65
CA THR A 98 11.99 -13.77 -21.35
C THR A 98 13.07 -14.13 -22.38
N ARG A 99 13.50 -13.15 -23.18
CA ARG A 99 14.56 -13.33 -24.18
C ARG A 99 15.87 -13.75 -23.53
N PHE A 100 16.26 -13.12 -22.42
CA PHE A 100 17.44 -13.50 -21.66
C PHE A 100 17.32 -14.90 -21.06
N LEU A 101 16.23 -15.20 -20.33
CA LEU A 101 16.02 -16.49 -19.68
C LEU A 101 16.02 -17.66 -20.68
N SER A 102 15.47 -17.47 -21.88
CA SER A 102 15.48 -18.49 -22.95
C SER A 102 16.89 -18.89 -23.42
N ARG A 103 17.91 -18.05 -23.17
CA ARG A 103 19.31 -18.35 -23.50
C ARG A 103 20.03 -19.12 -22.39
N ILE A 104 19.59 -18.98 -21.14
CA ILE A 104 20.34 -19.43 -19.95
C ILE A 104 19.64 -20.54 -19.13
N VAL A 105 18.32 -20.72 -19.28
CA VAL A 105 17.54 -21.71 -18.53
C VAL A 105 16.97 -22.77 -19.49
N PRO A 106 17.19 -24.07 -19.26
CA PRO A 106 16.51 -25.15 -19.98
C PRO A 106 15.00 -25.15 -19.68
N ASP A 107 14.16 -25.46 -20.68
CA ASP A 107 12.68 -25.34 -20.64
C ASP A 107 12.01 -25.92 -19.37
N GLU A 108 12.52 -27.02 -18.82
CA GLU A 108 11.93 -27.70 -17.66
C GLU A 108 12.14 -26.96 -16.32
N SER A 109 13.07 -26.00 -16.24
CA SER A 109 13.48 -25.34 -14.98
C SER A 109 12.85 -23.96 -14.74
N ILE A 110 12.14 -23.40 -15.72
CA ILE A 110 11.58 -22.03 -15.70
C ILE A 110 10.51 -21.84 -14.60
N THR A 111 9.87 -22.92 -14.14
CA THR A 111 8.78 -22.84 -13.14
C THR A 111 9.27 -22.73 -11.69
N ARG A 112 10.59 -22.79 -11.43
CA ARG A 112 11.16 -22.81 -10.07
C ARG A 112 12.22 -21.74 -9.82
N LEU A 113 12.14 -20.62 -10.53
CA LEU A 113 13.09 -19.51 -10.36
C LEU A 113 12.96 -18.89 -8.96
N SER A 114 14.04 -18.98 -8.19
CA SER A 114 14.12 -18.43 -6.84
C SER A 114 14.87 -17.10 -6.83
N CYS A 115 14.57 -16.24 -5.86
CA CYS A 115 15.26 -14.96 -5.71
C CYS A 115 16.77 -15.17 -5.46
N ALA A 116 17.17 -16.19 -4.70
CA ALA A 116 18.58 -16.51 -4.49
C ALA A 116 19.29 -16.85 -5.81
N TRP A 117 18.72 -17.71 -6.65
CA TRP A 117 19.33 -18.06 -7.94
C TRP A 117 19.52 -16.84 -8.86
N PHE A 118 18.61 -15.87 -8.78
CA PHE A 118 18.64 -14.71 -9.66
C PHE A 118 19.57 -13.60 -9.16
N PHE A 119 19.40 -13.20 -7.91
CA PHE A 119 20.06 -12.01 -7.34
C PHE A 119 21.32 -12.32 -6.53
N HIS A 120 21.49 -13.56 -6.05
CA HIS A 120 22.65 -13.94 -5.24
C HIS A 120 23.66 -14.74 -6.07
N ALA A 121 24.93 -14.38 -5.93
CA ALA A 121 26.04 -15.15 -6.50
C ALA A 121 26.69 -16.02 -5.42
N GLU A 122 27.04 -17.25 -5.77
CA GLU A 122 27.93 -18.08 -4.94
C GLU A 122 29.38 -17.64 -5.16
N ASP A 123 30.15 -17.53 -4.07
CA ASP A 123 31.61 -17.34 -3.98
C ASP A 123 32.30 -16.73 -5.21
N GLY A 124 32.18 -15.41 -5.38
CA GLY A 124 32.96 -14.63 -6.35
C GLY A 124 32.49 -14.69 -7.81
N ALA A 125 31.42 -15.42 -8.11
CA ALA A 125 30.77 -15.40 -9.41
C ALA A 125 29.88 -14.15 -9.60
N LEU A 126 29.48 -13.88 -10.85
CA LEU A 126 28.42 -12.92 -11.16
C LEU A 126 27.05 -13.56 -10.90
N SER A 127 26.11 -12.81 -10.33
CA SER A 127 24.73 -13.29 -10.19
C SER A 127 24.07 -13.39 -11.57
N THR A 128 22.93 -14.07 -11.64
CA THR A 128 22.17 -14.13 -12.89
C THR A 128 21.63 -12.75 -13.29
N CYS A 129 21.31 -11.90 -12.31
CA CYS A 129 20.94 -10.51 -12.53
C CYS A 129 22.11 -9.70 -13.12
N ASP A 130 23.34 -9.86 -12.60
CA ASP A 130 24.50 -9.16 -13.18
C ASP A 130 24.77 -9.57 -14.64
N ARG A 131 24.54 -10.86 -14.96
CA ARG A 131 24.61 -11.35 -16.34
C ARG A 131 23.53 -10.75 -17.23
N LEU A 132 22.32 -10.55 -16.71
CA LEU A 132 21.24 -9.85 -17.42
C LEU A 132 21.60 -8.38 -17.69
N LEU A 133 22.11 -7.66 -16.70
CA LEU A 133 22.53 -6.26 -16.83
C LEU A 133 23.68 -6.13 -17.85
N GLY A 134 24.66 -7.02 -17.79
CA GLY A 134 25.74 -7.10 -18.79
C GLY A 134 25.21 -7.35 -20.21
N TRP A 135 24.21 -8.22 -20.36
CA TRP A 135 23.56 -8.49 -21.64
C TRP A 135 22.77 -7.28 -22.16
N LEU A 136 22.00 -6.60 -21.31
CA LEU A 136 21.24 -5.39 -21.68
C LEU A 136 22.17 -4.26 -22.16
N ALA A 137 23.32 -4.08 -21.51
CA ALA A 137 24.25 -3.01 -21.82
C ALA A 137 25.05 -3.27 -23.11
N ASN A 138 25.39 -4.52 -23.44
CA ASN A 138 26.39 -4.83 -24.46
C ASN A 138 25.90 -5.66 -25.64
N GLU A 139 24.86 -6.49 -25.47
CA GLU A 139 24.48 -7.51 -26.47
C GLU A 139 23.03 -7.38 -26.95
N ALA A 140 22.14 -6.80 -26.14
CA ALA A 140 20.72 -6.72 -26.46
C ALA A 140 20.45 -5.79 -27.66
N ASP A 141 21.31 -4.79 -27.89
CA ASP A 141 21.16 -3.84 -29.01
C ASP A 141 21.43 -4.48 -30.38
N ASP A 142 22.18 -5.60 -30.41
CA ASP A 142 22.55 -6.31 -31.64
C ASP A 142 21.48 -7.34 -32.09
N ASP A 143 20.44 -7.59 -31.29
CA ASP A 143 19.37 -8.56 -31.60
C ASP A 143 18.23 -7.88 -32.39
N GLU A 144 18.38 -7.80 -33.72
CA GLU A 144 17.38 -7.20 -34.64
C GLU A 144 15.96 -7.78 -34.44
N THR A 145 15.85 -9.06 -34.08
CA THR A 145 14.56 -9.71 -33.83
C THR A 145 13.92 -9.19 -32.55
N LEU A 146 14.72 -8.96 -31.50
CA LEU A 146 14.26 -8.34 -30.27
C LEU A 146 13.78 -6.90 -30.50
N GLU A 147 14.53 -6.11 -31.27
CA GLU A 147 14.13 -4.75 -31.62
C GLU A 147 12.77 -4.75 -32.32
N LEU A 148 12.59 -5.59 -33.35
CA LEU A 148 11.32 -5.69 -34.07
C LEU A 148 10.16 -6.09 -33.16
N HIS A 149 10.38 -7.01 -32.21
CA HIS A 149 9.36 -7.41 -31.24
C HIS A 149 8.99 -6.28 -30.28
N LEU A 150 9.97 -5.53 -29.76
CA LEU A 150 9.69 -4.41 -28.87
C LEU A 150 9.00 -3.25 -29.62
N GLN A 151 9.40 -2.95 -30.86
CA GLN A 151 8.70 -1.97 -31.71
C GLN A 151 7.23 -2.35 -31.94
N ARG A 152 6.93 -3.63 -32.16
CA ARG A 152 5.54 -4.13 -32.24
C ARG A 152 4.79 -4.00 -30.92
N LEU A 153 5.46 -4.27 -29.80
CA LEU A 153 4.86 -4.17 -28.46
C LEU A 153 4.48 -2.73 -28.11
N VAL A 154 5.33 -1.75 -28.42
CA VAL A 154 5.10 -0.35 -28.08
C VAL A 154 4.24 0.39 -29.11
N ARG A 155 3.85 -0.28 -30.20
CA ARG A 155 3.02 0.31 -31.25
C ARG A 155 1.68 0.80 -30.71
N GLU A 156 1.31 2.04 -31.05
CA GLU A 156 0.04 2.66 -30.62
C GLU A 156 -0.11 2.74 -29.09
N THR A 157 1.03 2.78 -28.38
CA THR A 157 1.09 2.98 -26.93
C THR A 157 1.80 4.29 -26.59
N ALA A 158 1.81 4.67 -25.32
CA ALA A 158 2.57 5.81 -24.83
C ALA A 158 4.10 5.74 -25.05
N LEU A 159 4.65 4.56 -25.32
CA LEU A 159 6.08 4.38 -25.61
C LEU A 159 6.39 4.25 -27.12
N HIS A 160 5.41 4.48 -28.01
CA HIS A 160 5.58 4.28 -29.45
C HIS A 160 6.75 5.07 -30.05
N SER A 161 6.98 6.29 -29.58
CA SER A 161 8.04 7.18 -30.08
C SER A 161 9.36 7.07 -29.29
N VAL A 162 9.46 6.14 -28.33
CA VAL A 162 10.64 6.00 -27.48
C VAL A 162 11.69 5.13 -28.19
N PRO A 163 12.95 5.59 -28.32
CA PRO A 163 14.00 4.81 -28.97
C PRO A 163 14.31 3.50 -28.23
N PHE A 164 14.67 2.46 -28.99
CA PHE A 164 14.99 1.13 -28.46
C PHE A 164 16.07 1.15 -27.36
N ARG A 165 17.18 1.87 -27.58
CA ARG A 165 18.24 2.05 -26.57
C ARG A 165 17.75 2.67 -25.26
N THR A 166 16.79 3.59 -25.32
CA THR A 166 16.20 4.19 -24.12
C THR A 166 15.36 3.18 -23.35
N LEU A 167 14.66 2.27 -24.04
CA LEU A 167 13.91 1.19 -23.41
C LEU A 167 14.83 0.18 -22.70
N LEU A 168 16.00 -0.11 -23.28
CA LEU A 168 17.02 -0.96 -22.66
C LEU A 168 17.60 -0.31 -21.39
N ALA A 169 17.96 0.97 -21.47
CA ALA A 169 18.50 1.72 -20.32
C ALA A 169 17.50 1.84 -19.16
N ASP A 170 16.22 2.13 -19.44
CA ASP A 170 15.16 2.14 -18.42
C ASP A 170 14.96 0.76 -17.76
N SER A 171 15.15 -0.32 -18.54
CA SER A 171 15.06 -1.68 -18.03
C SER A 171 16.26 -2.04 -17.14
N ASP A 172 17.47 -1.61 -17.52
CA ASP A 172 18.70 -1.78 -16.72
C ASP A 172 18.57 -1.12 -15.34
N GLU A 173 18.09 0.12 -15.28
CA GLU A 173 17.86 0.84 -14.02
C GLU A 173 16.86 0.10 -13.12
N ALA A 174 15.77 -0.41 -13.70
CA ALA A 174 14.73 -1.14 -12.97
C ALA A 174 15.26 -2.46 -12.36
N PHE A 175 16.04 -3.25 -13.11
CA PHE A 175 16.63 -4.50 -12.60
C PHE A 175 17.71 -4.23 -11.56
N THR A 176 18.54 -3.20 -11.75
CA THR A 176 19.55 -2.75 -10.77
C THR A 176 18.90 -2.38 -9.44
N SER A 177 17.81 -1.60 -9.48
CA SER A 177 17.06 -1.23 -8.28
C SER A 177 16.46 -2.44 -7.55
N ALA A 178 15.93 -3.42 -8.28
CA ALA A 178 15.39 -4.63 -7.70
C ALA A 178 16.48 -5.51 -7.03
N GLN A 179 17.63 -5.65 -7.68
CA GLN A 179 18.78 -6.37 -7.13
C GLN A 179 19.30 -5.71 -5.85
N ALA A 180 19.46 -4.38 -5.86
CA ALA A 180 19.89 -3.62 -4.69
C ALA A 180 18.91 -3.81 -3.51
N SER A 181 17.61 -3.81 -3.78
CA SER A 181 16.56 -4.01 -2.77
C SER A 181 16.62 -5.40 -2.15
N TYR A 182 16.75 -6.46 -2.97
CA TYR A 182 16.92 -7.84 -2.47
C TYR A 182 18.19 -7.99 -1.64
N CYS A 183 19.33 -7.53 -2.16
CA CYS A 183 20.63 -7.67 -1.52
C CYS A 183 20.66 -6.98 -0.15
N ALA A 184 20.05 -5.79 -0.03
CA ALA A 184 19.94 -5.09 1.25
C ALA A 184 19.20 -5.91 2.32
N ILE A 185 18.07 -6.53 1.96
CA ILE A 185 17.26 -7.35 2.87
C ILE A 185 17.98 -8.65 3.26
N ARG A 186 18.72 -9.25 2.31
CA ARG A 186 19.44 -10.50 2.53
C ARG A 186 20.71 -10.35 3.36
N THR A 187 21.57 -9.38 3.01
CA THR A 187 22.84 -9.07 3.73
C THR A 187 22.56 -8.71 5.18
N GLY A 188 21.65 -7.77 5.39
CA GLY A 188 20.39 -8.22 5.91
C GLY A 188 20.34 -9.18 7.12
N ILE A 189 19.48 -10.16 6.91
CA ILE A 189 19.27 -11.28 7.79
C ILE A 189 20.59 -12.02 8.10
N VAL A 190 21.54 -12.08 7.16
CA VAL A 190 22.85 -12.73 7.35
C VAL A 190 23.67 -12.05 8.44
N ASP A 191 23.77 -10.72 8.43
CA ASP A 191 24.48 -9.95 9.47
C ASP A 191 23.86 -10.18 10.86
N GLN A 192 22.54 -10.38 10.94
CA GLN A 192 21.89 -10.75 12.21
C GLN A 192 22.23 -12.16 12.67
N ILE A 193 22.38 -13.10 11.73
CA ILE A 193 22.79 -14.48 12.01
C ILE A 193 24.25 -14.52 12.46
N ASP A 194 25.16 -13.86 11.74
CA ASP A 194 26.58 -13.72 12.09
C ASP A 194 26.77 -12.91 13.39
N GLY A 195 25.80 -12.03 13.64
CA GLY A 195 25.59 -11.30 14.87
C GLY A 195 25.09 -12.14 16.05
N LEU A 196 24.95 -13.47 15.95
CA LEU A 196 24.67 -14.36 17.09
C LEU A 196 25.98 -14.88 17.72
N PRO A 197 25.99 -15.38 18.97
CA PRO A 197 27.14 -16.08 19.55
C PRO A 197 27.36 -17.36 18.79
N LYS A 198 28.63 -17.76 18.66
CA LYS A 198 28.99 -19.01 17.98
C LYS A 198 28.40 -20.26 18.66
N GLU A 199 28.13 -20.17 19.96
CA GLU A 199 27.56 -21.23 20.79
C GLU A 199 26.05 -21.45 20.55
N ASP A 200 25.34 -20.42 20.06
CA ASP A 200 23.88 -20.41 19.84
C ASP A 200 23.48 -20.65 18.37
N LEU A 201 24.46 -20.65 17.46
CA LEU A 201 24.27 -20.98 16.06
C LEU A 201 23.64 -22.38 15.97
N GLU A 202 22.62 -22.50 15.13
CA GLU A 202 21.91 -23.76 14.83
C GLU A 202 21.08 -24.38 15.99
N THR A 203 21.14 -23.80 17.20
CA THR A 203 20.47 -24.36 18.40
C THR A 203 19.46 -23.41 19.04
N SER A 204 19.64 -22.09 18.89
CA SER A 204 18.76 -21.08 19.48
C SER A 204 17.46 -20.87 18.68
N PRO A 205 16.28 -20.69 19.34
CA PRO A 205 15.04 -20.29 18.68
C PRO A 205 15.16 -19.00 17.85
N ALA A 206 16.07 -18.09 18.24
CA ALA A 206 16.34 -16.86 17.50
C ALA A 206 17.03 -17.15 16.16
N TRP A 207 18.05 -18.01 16.15
CA TRP A 207 18.71 -18.47 14.94
C TRP A 207 17.71 -19.16 14.00
N PHE A 208 16.89 -20.08 14.52
CA PHE A 208 15.88 -20.77 13.71
C PHE A 208 14.87 -19.80 13.09
N ALA A 209 14.49 -18.73 13.80
CA ALA A 209 13.60 -17.72 13.26
C ALA A 209 14.26 -16.92 12.12
N LEU A 210 15.53 -16.51 12.29
CA LEU A 210 16.29 -15.74 11.32
C LEU A 210 16.69 -16.57 10.10
N ASP A 211 17.23 -17.77 10.29
CA ASP A 211 17.57 -18.68 9.20
C ASP A 211 16.32 -19.09 8.42
N ARG A 212 15.17 -19.26 9.09
CA ARG A 212 13.90 -19.48 8.39
C ARG A 212 13.44 -18.26 7.59
N GLN A 213 13.69 -17.06 8.08
CA GLN A 213 13.41 -15.83 7.33
C GLN A 213 14.33 -15.73 6.10
N ARG A 214 15.63 -16.02 6.26
CA ARG A 214 16.61 -16.08 5.16
C ARG A 214 16.21 -17.11 4.11
N ARG A 215 15.95 -18.36 4.51
CA ARG A 215 15.52 -19.43 3.59
C ARG A 215 14.21 -19.09 2.87
N ARG A 216 13.31 -18.37 3.52
CA ARG A 216 12.06 -17.92 2.89
C ARG A 216 12.33 -16.86 1.82
N LEU A 217 13.17 -15.86 2.12
CA LEU A 217 13.59 -14.83 1.16
C LEU A 217 14.34 -15.46 -0.03
N ASP A 218 15.32 -16.31 0.27
CA ASP A 218 16.12 -17.00 -0.74
C ASP A 218 15.24 -17.89 -1.63
N GLY A 219 14.26 -18.59 -1.04
CA GLY A 219 13.29 -19.45 -1.72
C GLY A 219 12.04 -18.74 -2.23
N GLU A 220 11.97 -17.41 -2.15
CA GLU A 220 10.84 -16.64 -2.66
C GLU A 220 10.80 -16.72 -4.19
N TYR A 221 9.60 -16.80 -4.75
CA TYR A 221 9.42 -16.91 -6.19
C TYR A 221 9.84 -15.63 -6.90
N LEU A 222 10.78 -15.73 -7.84
CA LEU A 222 11.42 -14.59 -8.49
C LEU A 222 10.40 -13.64 -9.13
N LEU A 223 9.45 -14.17 -9.90
CA LEU A 223 8.48 -13.33 -10.61
C LEU A 223 7.58 -12.57 -9.62
N GLY A 224 7.26 -13.18 -8.47
CA GLY A 224 6.51 -12.51 -7.41
C GLY A 224 7.26 -11.29 -6.86
N MET A 225 8.57 -11.43 -6.63
CA MET A 225 9.42 -10.33 -6.17
C MET A 225 9.53 -9.21 -7.22
N LEU A 226 9.82 -9.56 -8.48
CA LEU A 226 9.93 -8.58 -9.57
C LEU A 226 8.62 -7.85 -9.86
N THR A 227 7.47 -8.50 -9.67
CA THR A 227 6.15 -7.87 -9.73
C THR A 227 5.95 -6.90 -8.55
N ASN A 228 6.33 -7.28 -7.33
CA ASN A 228 6.22 -6.42 -6.14
C ASN A 228 7.06 -5.15 -6.26
N GLU A 229 8.27 -5.26 -6.83
CA GLU A 229 9.16 -4.15 -7.15
C GLU A 229 8.77 -3.38 -8.43
N GLN A 230 7.60 -3.69 -9.02
CA GLN A 230 7.07 -3.01 -10.22
C GLN A 230 7.97 -3.11 -11.46
N VAL A 231 8.90 -4.06 -11.50
CA VAL A 231 9.74 -4.36 -12.67
C VAL A 231 8.91 -5.06 -13.74
N LEU A 232 8.10 -6.04 -13.32
CA LEU A 232 7.22 -6.81 -14.19
C LEU A 232 5.75 -6.39 -14.05
N PRO A 233 4.89 -6.74 -15.02
CA PRO A 233 3.46 -6.52 -14.90
C PRO A 233 2.91 -7.24 -13.67
N ALA A 234 2.09 -6.54 -12.90
CA ALA A 234 1.40 -7.11 -11.75
C ALA A 234 0.03 -7.62 -12.16
N TYR A 235 -0.21 -8.92 -12.05
CA TYR A 235 -1.56 -9.46 -12.17
C TYR A 235 -2.25 -9.40 -10.81
N GLY A 236 -3.14 -8.42 -10.59
CA GLY A 236 -4.12 -8.41 -9.50
C GLY A 236 -3.60 -8.50 -8.04
N PHE A 237 -2.30 -8.59 -7.81
CA PHE A 237 -1.70 -8.62 -6.48
C PHE A 237 -1.27 -7.21 -6.07
N PRO A 238 -1.63 -6.76 -4.84
CA PRO A 238 -1.21 -5.45 -4.36
C PRO A 238 0.33 -5.39 -4.34
N THR A 239 0.91 -4.31 -4.86
CA THR A 239 2.35 -4.02 -4.75
C THR A 239 2.61 -3.23 -3.46
N GLY A 240 3.83 -3.30 -2.90
CA GLY A 240 4.16 -2.61 -1.64
C GLY A 240 3.45 -3.18 -0.40
N VAL A 241 3.35 -4.51 -0.33
CA VAL A 241 2.66 -5.21 0.77
C VAL A 241 3.59 -5.36 1.96
N VAL A 242 3.07 -5.06 3.14
CA VAL A 242 3.76 -5.15 4.42
C VAL A 242 3.20 -6.35 5.21
N PRO A 243 4.03 -7.34 5.57
CA PRO A 243 3.61 -8.47 6.38
C PRO A 243 3.53 -8.12 7.87
N LEU A 244 2.67 -8.83 8.61
CA LEU A 244 2.69 -8.87 10.06
C LEU A 244 3.17 -10.25 10.53
N VAL A 245 4.39 -10.29 11.07
CA VAL A 245 5.01 -11.47 11.65
C VAL A 245 4.31 -11.80 12.97
N THR A 246 3.42 -12.79 12.95
CA THR A 246 2.61 -13.24 14.09
C THR A 246 3.27 -14.32 14.94
N THR A 247 4.44 -14.82 14.53
CA THR A 247 5.09 -15.94 15.21
C THR A 247 5.48 -15.60 16.64
N THR A 248 4.95 -16.39 17.58
CA THR A 248 5.25 -16.35 19.03
C THR A 248 6.10 -17.55 19.45
N MET A 249 6.67 -17.49 20.65
CA MET A 249 7.47 -18.56 21.24
C MET A 249 6.65 -19.84 21.42
N ARG A 250 5.37 -19.71 21.80
CA ARG A 250 4.44 -20.84 21.91
C ARG A 250 4.25 -21.54 20.57
N GLU A 251 4.08 -20.79 19.49
CA GLU A 251 3.95 -21.34 18.14
C GLU A 251 5.24 -22.04 17.68
N LEU A 252 6.41 -21.43 17.94
CA LEU A 252 7.71 -22.07 17.63
C LEU A 252 7.91 -23.37 18.39
N ASN A 253 7.60 -23.40 19.69
CA ASN A 253 7.72 -24.59 20.52
C ASN A 253 6.76 -25.71 20.09
N ALA A 254 5.54 -25.35 19.69
CA ALA A 254 4.58 -26.32 19.15
C ALA A 254 5.09 -26.96 17.85
N ILE A 255 5.65 -26.14 16.95
CA ILE A 255 6.26 -26.62 15.69
C ILE A 255 7.45 -27.53 15.98
N ARG A 256 8.35 -27.12 16.88
CA ARG A 256 9.52 -27.93 17.27
C ARG A 256 9.11 -29.31 17.76
N ARG A 257 8.15 -29.39 18.67
CA ARG A 257 7.62 -30.67 19.19
C ARG A 257 7.05 -31.53 18.07
N ALA A 258 6.31 -30.94 17.14
CA ALA A 258 5.76 -31.66 15.98
C ALA A 258 6.85 -32.18 15.04
N SER A 259 7.89 -31.38 14.77
CA SER A 259 9.04 -31.79 13.95
C SER A 259 9.87 -32.90 14.60
N GLU A 260 10.16 -32.78 15.89
CA GLU A 260 10.86 -33.82 16.66
C GLU A 260 10.05 -35.13 16.69
N HIS A 261 8.72 -35.04 16.85
CA HIS A 261 7.83 -36.20 16.80
C HIS A 261 7.84 -36.87 15.42
N ALA A 262 7.69 -36.09 14.34
CA ALA A 262 7.74 -36.60 12.97
C ALA A 262 9.09 -37.26 12.63
N GLN A 263 10.20 -36.69 13.10
CA GLN A 263 11.53 -37.26 12.88
C GLN A 263 11.74 -38.57 13.66
N ARG A 264 11.20 -38.67 14.89
CA ARG A 264 11.19 -39.92 15.67
C ARG A 264 10.33 -40.99 14.99
N GLN A 265 9.16 -40.66 14.47
CA GLN A 265 8.29 -41.60 13.77
C GLN A 265 8.90 -42.10 12.46
N ARG A 266 9.56 -41.23 11.68
CA ARG A 266 10.32 -41.65 10.48
C ARG A 266 11.43 -42.65 10.81
N ARG A 267 12.08 -42.50 11.97
CA ARG A 267 13.08 -43.46 12.46
C ARG A 267 12.45 -44.76 12.99
N ALA A 268 11.19 -44.71 13.45
CA ALA A 268 10.46 -45.84 14.02
C ALA A 268 9.61 -46.63 13.00
N GLY A 269 9.46 -46.16 11.76
CA GLY A 269 8.74 -46.87 10.69
C GLY A 269 7.21 -46.94 10.86
N THR A 270 6.64 -46.24 11.85
CA THR A 270 5.19 -46.22 12.10
C THR A 270 4.45 -45.25 11.16
N PRO A 271 3.33 -45.65 10.53
CA PRO A 271 2.53 -44.78 9.68
C PRO A 271 1.78 -43.73 10.51
N GLU A 272 1.75 -42.48 10.02
CA GLU A 272 1.07 -41.35 10.68
C GLU A 272 -0.45 -41.52 10.68
N THR A 273 -1.11 -41.18 11.80
CA THR A 273 -2.58 -41.20 11.87
C THR A 273 -3.21 -40.02 11.12
N PRO A 274 -4.48 -40.11 10.66
CA PRO A 274 -5.15 -39.04 9.93
C PRO A 274 -5.27 -37.71 10.70
N GLU A 275 -5.43 -37.75 12.04
CA GLU A 275 -5.48 -36.56 12.90
C GLU A 275 -4.11 -35.88 13.02
N GLU A 276 -3.03 -36.66 13.10
CA GLU A 276 -1.65 -36.14 13.10
C GLU A 276 -1.27 -35.55 11.74
N GLN A 277 -1.68 -36.19 10.64
CA GLN A 277 -1.52 -35.63 9.29
C GLN A 277 -2.25 -34.29 9.16
N ARG A 278 -3.46 -34.18 9.69
CA ARG A 278 -4.26 -32.95 9.66
C ARG A 278 -3.63 -31.85 10.53
N GLY A 279 -3.13 -32.17 11.72
CA GLY A 279 -2.38 -31.23 12.56
C GLY A 279 -1.06 -30.76 11.94
N ARG A 280 -0.36 -31.66 11.23
CA ARG A 280 0.84 -31.33 10.43
C ARG A 280 0.51 -30.44 9.24
N ILE A 281 -0.62 -30.69 8.56
CA ILE A 281 -1.14 -29.85 7.46
C ILE A 281 -1.55 -28.47 8.00
N ASP A 282 -2.31 -28.38 9.09
CA ASP A 282 -2.73 -27.10 9.68
C ASP A 282 -1.53 -26.27 10.19
N ALA A 283 -0.54 -26.94 10.78
CA ALA A 283 0.74 -26.30 11.09
C ALA A 283 1.42 -25.81 9.81
N ARG A 284 1.51 -26.63 8.75
CA ARG A 284 2.04 -26.25 7.43
C ARG A 284 1.26 -25.11 6.76
N THR A 285 -0.06 -25.04 6.91
CA THR A 285 -0.91 -24.01 6.32
C THR A 285 -0.75 -22.68 7.06
N ARG A 286 -0.68 -22.70 8.41
CA ARG A 286 -0.24 -21.53 9.21
C ARG A 286 1.20 -21.09 8.89
N LEU A 287 2.00 -21.98 8.33
CA LEU A 287 3.40 -21.78 7.93
C LEU A 287 3.55 -21.08 6.55
N MET A 288 2.49 -21.06 5.72
CA MET A 288 2.55 -20.65 4.30
C MET A 288 2.36 -19.15 4.04
N GLY A 289 2.08 -18.33 5.05
CA GLY A 289 2.06 -16.86 4.86
C GLY A 289 1.81 -16.08 6.16
N PHE A 290 2.39 -14.88 6.24
CA PHE A 290 1.96 -13.89 7.23
C PHE A 290 0.81 -13.07 6.66
N PRO A 291 -0.15 -12.62 7.49
CA PRO A 291 -1.16 -11.67 7.05
C PRO A 291 -0.45 -10.41 6.55
N SER A 292 -0.92 -9.88 5.42
CA SER A 292 -0.21 -8.87 4.67
C SER A 292 -1.20 -7.82 4.16
N ARG A 293 -0.78 -6.55 4.14
CA ARG A 293 -1.61 -5.39 3.77
C ARG A 293 -0.81 -4.43 2.92
N ASP A 294 -1.46 -3.65 2.06
CA ASP A 294 -0.83 -2.49 1.45
C ASP A 294 -0.29 -1.54 2.53
N LEU A 295 0.84 -0.89 2.26
CA LEU A 295 1.53 -0.03 3.24
C LEU A 295 0.61 1.01 3.93
N PRO A 296 -0.24 1.77 3.21
CA PRO A 296 -1.16 2.73 3.83
C PRO A 296 -2.13 2.09 4.84
N LYS A 297 -2.65 0.89 4.57
CA LYS A 297 -3.45 0.15 5.54
C LYS A 297 -2.60 -0.48 6.64
N ALA A 298 -1.40 -0.97 6.32
CA ALA A 298 -0.52 -1.63 7.30
C ALA A 298 -0.08 -0.67 8.41
N ILE A 299 0.31 0.58 8.10
CA ILE A 299 0.68 1.58 9.12
C ILE A 299 -0.49 2.02 10.02
N ARG A 300 -1.72 1.58 9.69
CA ARG A 300 -2.94 1.83 10.45
C ARG A 300 -3.36 0.62 11.28
N GLU A 301 -3.33 -0.56 10.64
CA GLU A 301 -3.80 -1.82 11.23
C GLU A 301 -2.71 -2.51 12.04
N TYR A 302 -1.46 -2.46 11.60
CA TYR A 302 -0.34 -3.21 12.18
C TYR A 302 0.60 -2.34 13.01
N ALA A 303 0.37 -1.02 13.07
CA ALA A 303 1.21 -0.13 13.87
C ALA A 303 1.10 -0.43 15.38
N PRO A 304 2.20 -0.28 16.14
CA PRO A 304 2.20 -0.46 17.59
C PRO A 304 1.19 0.43 18.30
N GLY A 305 0.61 -0.09 19.39
CA GLY A 305 -0.47 0.54 20.15
C GLY A 305 -1.88 0.09 19.74
N GLY A 306 -2.03 -0.51 18.55
CA GLY A 306 -3.25 -1.18 18.12
C GLY A 306 -3.27 -2.69 18.38
N ASN A 307 -4.29 -3.36 17.86
CA ASN A 307 -4.42 -4.82 17.85
C ASN A 307 -5.04 -5.33 16.55
N VAL A 308 -4.75 -6.59 16.22
CA VAL A 308 -5.21 -7.25 14.99
C VAL A 308 -5.86 -8.57 15.36
N VAL A 309 -7.05 -8.82 14.82
CA VAL A 309 -7.78 -10.09 15.04
C VAL A 309 -7.57 -11.00 13.84
N ILE A 310 -7.01 -12.19 14.08
CA ILE A 310 -6.72 -13.22 13.06
C ILE A 310 -7.23 -14.56 13.61
N GLU A 311 -8.10 -15.25 12.86
CA GLU A 311 -8.64 -16.56 13.27
C GLU A 311 -9.20 -16.59 14.71
N ARG A 312 -9.96 -15.55 15.09
CA ARG A 312 -10.50 -15.33 16.45
C ARG A 312 -9.47 -15.05 17.54
N ARG A 313 -8.19 -14.92 17.20
CA ARG A 313 -7.12 -14.54 18.14
C ARG A 313 -6.74 -13.10 17.97
N THR A 314 -6.48 -12.42 19.08
CA THR A 314 -6.05 -11.02 19.10
C THR A 314 -4.53 -10.95 19.27
N TYR A 315 -3.86 -10.40 18.27
CA TYR A 315 -2.42 -10.14 18.24
C TYR A 315 -2.13 -8.66 18.49
N PHE A 316 -0.99 -8.38 19.13
CA PHE A 316 -0.55 -7.03 19.45
C PHE A 316 0.81 -6.78 18.79
N PRO A 317 0.86 -5.96 17.73
CA PRO A 317 2.12 -5.55 17.13
C PRO A 317 2.99 -4.85 18.19
N GLY A 318 4.22 -5.32 18.37
CA GLY A 318 5.18 -4.77 19.33
C GLY A 318 6.26 -3.91 18.68
N GLY A 319 6.27 -3.83 17.35
CA GLY A 319 7.24 -3.04 16.60
C GLY A 319 7.29 -3.41 15.12
N VAL A 320 8.39 -3.04 14.49
CA VAL A 320 8.64 -3.23 13.06
C VAL A 320 9.78 -4.20 12.83
N THR A 321 9.79 -4.85 11.67
CA THR A 321 10.99 -5.52 11.17
C THR A 321 11.86 -4.49 10.45
N LEU A 322 13.14 -4.41 10.83
CA LEU A 322 14.09 -3.49 10.22
C LEU A 322 14.77 -4.15 9.01
N ASN A 323 14.92 -3.41 7.92
CA ASN A 323 15.46 -3.90 6.63
C ASN A 323 16.98 -3.66 6.43
N TRP A 324 17.68 -3.11 7.42
CA TRP A 324 19.08 -2.71 7.27
C TRP A 324 19.86 -2.97 8.56
N HIS A 325 21.18 -3.17 8.43
CA HIS A 325 22.06 -3.59 9.52
C HIS A 325 22.99 -2.47 9.89
N LEU A 326 23.19 -2.31 11.19
CA LEU A 326 24.36 -1.62 11.68
C LEU A 326 25.56 -2.56 11.52
N PRO A 327 26.67 -2.11 10.91
CA PRO A 327 27.93 -2.84 10.99
C PRO A 327 28.27 -3.14 12.46
N PRO A 328 28.78 -4.34 12.78
CA PRO A 328 29.08 -4.75 14.16
C PRO A 328 29.99 -3.78 14.93
N ASN A 329 30.75 -2.93 14.22
CA ASN A 329 31.74 -1.98 14.76
C ASN A 329 31.33 -0.51 14.63
N ALA A 330 30.07 -0.20 14.33
CA ALA A 330 29.63 1.19 14.15
C ALA A 330 29.60 1.94 15.50
N THR A 331 30.59 2.79 15.72
CA THR A 331 30.63 3.81 16.79
C THR A 331 29.98 5.12 16.30
N GLY A 332 29.47 5.92 17.24
CA GLY A 332 28.46 6.97 17.02
C GLY A 332 28.72 8.02 15.92
N ASP A 333 29.94 8.18 15.42
CA ASP A 333 30.25 9.12 14.33
C ASP A 333 30.05 8.54 12.93
N ASN A 334 30.24 7.23 12.72
CA ASN A 334 30.03 6.55 11.42
C ASN A 334 28.56 6.15 11.15
N LEU A 335 27.63 6.65 11.98
CA LEU A 335 26.23 6.22 12.06
C LEU A 335 25.24 7.31 11.68
N ARG A 336 25.71 8.53 11.43
CA ARG A 336 24.85 9.64 10.98
C ARG A 336 24.27 9.41 9.59
N ASP A 337 24.87 8.51 8.80
CA ASP A 337 24.51 8.23 7.42
C ASP A 337 23.74 6.93 7.20
N VAL A 338 23.15 6.31 8.23
CA VAL A 338 22.45 5.03 7.99
C VAL A 338 21.05 5.25 7.39
N GLN A 339 20.96 4.85 6.12
CA GLN A 339 20.04 5.25 5.05
C GLN A 339 18.56 4.82 5.20
N ALA A 340 18.01 4.70 6.40
CA ALA A 340 16.62 4.24 6.59
C ALA A 340 15.67 5.19 7.30
N LEU A 341 16.21 6.13 8.08
CA LEU A 341 15.40 7.23 8.61
C LEU A 341 15.25 8.27 7.52
N ARG A 342 14.13 8.21 6.82
CA ARG A 342 13.81 9.18 5.79
C ARG A 342 13.25 10.45 6.42
N ARG A 343 13.46 11.56 5.73
CA ARG A 343 12.84 12.84 6.06
C ARG A 343 11.83 13.15 4.98
N ALA A 344 10.58 13.27 5.38
CA ALA A 344 9.54 13.79 4.51
C ALA A 344 9.44 15.31 4.71
N TRP A 345 9.25 16.03 3.62
CA TRP A 345 8.99 17.45 3.65
C TRP A 345 7.79 17.80 2.78
N ARG A 346 7.10 18.87 3.16
CA ARG A 346 5.97 19.44 2.41
C ARG A 346 6.08 20.95 2.40
N CYS A 347 6.01 21.56 1.23
CA CYS A 347 5.92 23.00 1.08
C CYS A 347 4.53 23.50 1.47
N LYS A 348 4.46 24.45 2.42
CA LYS A 348 3.19 25.06 2.83
C LYS A 348 2.62 26.05 1.82
N GLU A 349 3.38 26.37 0.77
CA GLU A 349 2.97 27.30 -0.28
C GLU A 349 2.49 26.57 -1.53
N CYS A 350 3.38 25.90 -2.28
CA CYS A 350 2.97 25.21 -3.51
C CYS A 350 2.44 23.79 -3.29
N GLY A 351 2.62 23.22 -2.10
CA GLY A 351 2.22 21.85 -1.80
C GLY A 351 3.17 20.76 -2.29
N ALA A 352 4.29 21.12 -2.93
CA ALA A 352 5.32 20.17 -3.32
C ALA A 352 5.76 19.37 -2.09
N THR A 353 5.82 18.06 -2.28
CA THR A 353 6.19 17.10 -1.23
C THR A 353 7.32 16.25 -1.76
N GLY A 354 8.23 15.87 -0.88
CA GLY A 354 9.36 15.01 -1.20
C GLY A 354 9.77 14.12 -0.03
N THR A 355 10.51 13.07 -0.35
CA THR A 355 11.16 12.21 0.64
C THR A 355 12.66 12.09 0.35
N ASP A 356 13.49 12.39 1.35
CA ASP A 356 14.94 12.38 1.24
C ASP A 356 15.57 11.49 2.31
N ALA A 357 16.69 10.83 1.99
CA ALA A 357 17.38 9.95 2.92
C ALA A 357 18.25 10.72 3.95
N LEU A 358 18.83 11.86 3.56
CA LEU A 358 19.87 12.54 4.34
C LEU A 358 19.54 14.01 4.58
N ASP A 359 19.38 14.77 3.50
CA ASP A 359 19.15 16.21 3.56
C ASP A 359 17.76 16.61 3.09
N THR A 360 17.02 17.29 3.97
CA THR A 360 15.81 18.01 3.55
C THR A 360 16.21 19.35 2.99
N PRO A 361 15.64 19.77 1.86
CA PRO A 361 15.99 21.06 1.29
C PRO A 361 15.63 22.21 2.25
N SER A 362 16.46 23.24 2.26
CA SER A 362 16.21 24.45 3.07
C SER A 362 15.06 25.29 2.48
N ARG A 363 14.91 25.23 1.15
CA ARG A 363 13.88 25.89 0.34
C ARG A 363 13.19 24.88 -0.55
N CYS A 364 11.93 25.12 -0.88
CA CYS A 364 11.16 24.25 -1.77
C CYS A 364 11.84 24.13 -3.15
N PRO A 365 12.16 22.93 -3.65
CA PRO A 365 12.73 22.75 -5.00
C PRO A 365 11.83 23.26 -6.13
N SER A 366 10.52 23.29 -5.90
CA SER A 366 9.54 23.67 -6.92
C SER A 366 9.26 25.17 -7.00
N CYS A 367 9.26 25.87 -5.87
CA CYS A 367 8.91 27.31 -5.83
C CYS A 367 9.97 28.19 -5.17
N SER A 368 11.08 27.61 -4.70
CA SER A 368 12.21 28.29 -4.05
C SER A 368 11.88 29.04 -2.75
N ARG A 369 10.71 28.80 -2.16
CA ARG A 369 10.23 29.42 -0.91
C ARG A 369 10.61 28.59 0.33
N GLY A 370 10.78 29.25 1.48
CA GLY A 370 11.39 28.65 2.68
C GLY A 370 10.44 27.96 3.67
N GLN A 371 9.12 28.02 3.50
CA GLN A 371 8.17 27.46 4.47
C GLN A 371 7.91 25.97 4.24
N LEU A 372 8.82 25.12 4.72
CA LEU A 372 8.68 23.66 4.65
C LEU A 372 8.27 23.06 6.01
N GLU A 373 7.22 22.26 6.00
CA GLU A 373 6.92 21.31 7.06
C GLU A 373 7.80 20.08 6.89
N ARG A 374 8.38 19.57 7.98
CA ARG A 374 9.34 18.46 7.95
C ARG A 374 9.00 17.45 9.04
N CYS A 375 9.14 16.17 8.74
CA CYS A 375 9.10 15.11 9.74
C CYS A 375 10.04 13.97 9.39
N ARG A 376 10.50 13.25 10.41
CA ARG A 376 11.25 12.01 10.23
C ARG A 376 10.27 10.84 10.23
N TYR A 377 10.47 9.91 9.31
CA TYR A 377 9.67 8.70 9.25
C TYR A 377 10.53 7.48 8.90
N LEU A 378 10.00 6.31 9.26
CA LEU A 378 10.55 5.02 8.88
C LEU A 378 9.56 4.29 7.99
N GLN A 379 10.05 3.72 6.90
CA GLN A 379 9.29 2.77 6.10
C GLN A 379 9.45 1.37 6.68
N PRO A 380 8.40 0.78 7.29
CA PRO A 380 8.49 -0.54 7.86
C PRO A 380 8.60 -1.58 6.74
N ALA A 381 9.56 -2.49 6.87
CA ALA A 381 9.62 -3.68 6.02
C ALA A 381 8.48 -4.67 6.30
N GLY A 382 7.92 -4.55 7.50
CA GLY A 382 7.04 -5.51 8.12
C GLY A 382 6.77 -5.04 9.55
N PHE A 383 5.72 -5.59 10.12
CA PHE A 383 5.42 -5.46 11.54
C PHE A 383 5.65 -6.79 12.21
N ALA A 384 5.95 -6.78 13.51
CA ALA A 384 6.12 -8.01 14.26
C ALA A 384 5.48 -7.92 15.63
N VAL A 385 4.89 -9.04 16.05
CA VAL A 385 4.51 -9.22 17.45
C VAL A 385 5.76 -9.49 18.28
N ASP A 386 5.69 -9.10 19.56
CA ASP A 386 6.68 -9.52 20.54
C ASP A 386 6.69 -11.04 20.62
N LEU A 387 7.84 -11.65 20.38
CA LEU A 387 7.99 -13.11 20.34
C LEU A 387 7.50 -13.78 21.63
N ARG A 388 7.53 -13.07 22.76
CA ARG A 388 7.16 -13.58 24.09
C ARG A 388 5.71 -13.34 24.46
N ARG A 389 4.99 -12.51 23.69
CA ARG A 389 3.59 -12.19 23.96
C ARG A 389 2.69 -13.10 23.14
N ASP A 390 2.01 -14.01 23.82
CA ASP A 390 1.00 -14.86 23.19
C ASP A 390 -0.22 -14.06 22.75
N ALA A 391 -0.87 -14.55 21.70
CA ALA A 391 -2.15 -14.01 21.24
C ALA A 391 -3.27 -14.33 22.24
N LEU A 392 -4.18 -13.39 22.44
CA LEU A 392 -5.37 -13.62 23.27
C LEU A 392 -6.40 -14.43 22.48
N MET A 393 -7.06 -15.39 23.13
CA MET A 393 -8.04 -16.26 22.48
C MET A 393 -9.41 -15.61 22.27
N ASP A 394 -9.71 -14.54 23.02
CA ASP A 394 -10.93 -13.76 22.83
C ASP A 394 -10.70 -12.64 21.82
N ALA A 395 -11.59 -12.56 20.83
CA ALA A 395 -11.59 -11.51 19.83
C ALA A 395 -12.04 -10.19 20.48
N GLN A 396 -11.06 -9.35 20.83
CA GLN A 396 -11.31 -7.98 21.22
C GLN A 396 -11.62 -7.13 19.97
N PRO A 397 -12.41 -6.05 20.07
CA PRO A 397 -12.56 -5.12 18.97
C PRO A 397 -11.19 -4.62 18.50
N ALA A 398 -11.04 -4.47 17.18
CA ALA A 398 -9.81 -3.94 16.61
C ALA A 398 -9.69 -2.44 16.91
N VAL A 399 -8.54 -2.03 17.41
CA VAL A 399 -8.14 -0.67 17.72
C VAL A 399 -7.16 -0.26 16.64
N PHE A 400 -7.62 0.63 15.76
CA PHE A 400 -6.85 1.13 14.64
C PHE A 400 -6.26 2.51 14.96
N VAL A 401 -5.08 2.78 14.41
CA VAL A 401 -4.50 4.13 14.43
C VAL A 401 -5.40 5.08 13.62
N PRO A 402 -5.57 6.36 14.03
CA PRO A 402 -6.36 7.32 13.26
C PRO A 402 -5.85 7.53 11.84
N VAL A 403 -6.79 7.73 10.90
CA VAL A 403 -6.47 8.04 9.50
C VAL A 403 -5.85 9.45 9.42
N GLN A 404 -4.74 9.56 8.70
CA GLN A 404 -4.11 10.84 8.36
C GLN A 404 -4.15 11.03 6.84
N ALA A 405 -4.47 12.24 6.41
CA ALA A 405 -4.41 12.60 5.00
C ALA A 405 -2.94 12.51 4.51
N PRO A 406 -2.67 11.85 3.37
CA PRO A 406 -1.32 11.76 2.84
C PRO A 406 -0.76 13.13 2.47
N TRP A 407 0.53 13.21 2.16
CA TRP A 407 1.09 14.40 1.51
C TRP A 407 1.25 14.09 0.03
N ILE A 408 0.64 14.90 -0.83
CA ILE A 408 0.57 14.65 -2.26
C ILE A 408 1.20 15.80 -3.03
N SER A 409 2.17 15.46 -3.87
CA SER A 409 2.79 16.34 -4.85
C SER A 409 2.20 16.09 -6.23
N SER A 410 1.74 17.13 -6.90
CA SER A 410 1.17 17.10 -8.26
C SER A 410 2.19 17.53 -9.33
N GLY A 411 3.48 17.52 -9.02
CA GLY A 411 4.54 17.97 -9.92
C GLY A 411 4.59 19.50 -10.13
N THR A 412 5.47 19.96 -11.02
CA THR A 412 5.76 21.38 -11.28
C THR A 412 5.28 21.89 -12.63
N GLY A 413 4.62 21.05 -13.45
CA GLY A 413 4.15 21.42 -14.79
C GLY A 413 3.13 22.58 -14.78
N PRO A 414 2.95 23.30 -15.89
CA PRO A 414 2.01 24.41 -15.97
C PRO A 414 0.55 23.95 -15.73
N LEU A 415 -0.28 24.86 -15.22
CA LEU A 415 -1.72 24.63 -15.07
C LEU A 415 -2.43 24.96 -16.40
N SER A 416 -3.25 24.03 -16.88
CA SER A 416 -4.23 24.28 -17.94
C SER A 416 -5.46 24.97 -17.35
N SER A 417 -6.18 25.75 -18.16
CA SER A 417 -7.35 26.52 -17.71
C SER A 417 -8.60 26.15 -18.51
N ILE A 418 -9.77 26.20 -17.85
CA ILE A 418 -11.10 26.02 -18.46
C ILE A 418 -11.96 27.24 -18.10
N GLY A 419 -12.73 27.71 -19.09
CA GLY A 419 -13.67 28.83 -18.97
C GLY A 419 -13.05 30.20 -19.29
N ARG A 420 -13.93 31.18 -19.52
CA ARG A 420 -13.59 32.59 -19.72
C ARG A 420 -14.46 33.48 -18.82
N PRO A 421 -13.93 34.05 -17.72
CA PRO A 421 -12.54 33.95 -17.21
C PRO A 421 -12.15 32.53 -16.77
N PRO A 422 -10.86 32.22 -16.57
CA PRO A 422 -10.40 30.87 -16.24
C PRO A 422 -10.82 30.45 -14.81
N LEU A 423 -12.04 29.93 -14.68
CA LEU A 423 -12.67 29.55 -13.41
C LEU A 423 -12.15 28.22 -12.84
N VAL A 424 -11.61 27.37 -13.71
CA VAL A 424 -11.00 26.10 -13.30
C VAL A 424 -9.59 26.04 -13.87
N ARG A 425 -8.62 25.74 -13.01
CA ARG A 425 -7.28 25.37 -13.45
C ARG A 425 -6.94 23.97 -13.00
N PHE A 426 -6.26 23.20 -13.84
CA PHE A 426 -5.89 21.84 -13.50
C PHE A 426 -4.51 21.47 -14.05
N ARG A 427 -3.88 20.46 -13.45
CA ARG A 427 -2.70 19.79 -14.02
C ARG A 427 -2.75 18.32 -13.72
N HIS A 428 -2.26 17.53 -14.67
CA HIS A 428 -2.04 16.10 -14.49
C HIS A 428 -0.53 15.84 -14.42
N ALA A 429 -0.11 15.05 -13.43
CA ALA A 429 1.26 14.57 -13.30
C ALA A 429 1.27 13.05 -13.22
N MET A 430 2.05 12.42 -14.09
CA MET A 430 2.16 10.95 -14.15
C MET A 430 3.04 10.34 -13.03
N ASP A 431 3.81 11.20 -12.35
CA ASP A 431 4.80 10.80 -11.36
C ASP A 431 4.61 11.63 -10.07
N GLY A 432 3.36 11.83 -9.67
CA GLY A 432 3.03 12.50 -8.42
C GLY A 432 3.43 11.65 -7.22
N GLU A 433 4.14 12.27 -6.27
CA GLU A 433 4.55 11.59 -5.04
C GLU A 433 3.45 11.66 -3.98
N VAL A 434 3.02 10.49 -3.50
CA VAL A 434 2.06 10.32 -2.41
C VAL A 434 2.80 9.74 -1.22
N VAL A 435 2.92 10.51 -0.14
CA VAL A 435 3.57 10.12 1.11
C VAL A 435 2.53 9.85 2.17
N HIS A 436 2.39 8.58 2.55
CA HIS A 436 1.52 8.16 3.65
C HIS A 436 2.31 8.21 4.96
N LEU A 437 1.76 8.86 5.98
CA LEU A 437 2.39 9.00 7.28
C LEU A 437 1.39 8.68 8.38
N SER A 438 1.89 8.04 9.44
CA SER A 438 1.15 7.71 10.64
C SER A 438 1.94 8.20 11.86
N ALA A 439 1.29 9.01 12.69
CA ALA A 439 1.83 9.48 13.96
C ALA A 439 1.39 8.61 15.15
N GLY A 440 0.93 7.38 14.91
CA GLY A 440 0.49 6.48 15.96
C GLY A 440 -0.84 6.90 16.62
N ILE A 441 -1.31 6.07 17.56
CA ILE A 441 -2.65 6.19 18.15
C ILE A 441 -2.88 7.51 18.92
N HIS A 442 -1.82 8.09 19.48
CA HIS A 442 -1.88 9.37 20.20
C HIS A 442 -1.49 10.58 19.34
N GLY A 443 -1.07 10.37 18.09
CA GLY A 443 -0.73 11.46 17.18
C GLY A 443 0.65 12.10 17.38
N HIS A 444 1.52 11.52 18.22
CA HIS A 444 2.84 12.08 18.56
C HIS A 444 4.03 11.31 17.95
N GLY A 445 3.78 10.22 17.22
CA GLY A 445 4.78 9.33 16.66
C GLY A 445 5.05 8.13 17.56
N HIS A 446 6.17 7.46 17.32
CA HIS A 446 6.61 6.29 18.04
C HIS A 446 8.03 6.48 18.57
N ALA A 447 8.29 5.92 19.74
CA ALA A 447 9.63 5.62 20.19
C ALA A 447 10.04 4.27 19.60
N LEU A 448 11.07 4.23 18.76
CA LEU A 448 11.49 3.04 18.03
C LEU A 448 12.96 2.73 18.28
N CYS A 449 13.26 1.48 18.64
CA CYS A 449 14.63 0.99 18.79
C CYS A 449 15.19 0.52 17.44
N LEU A 450 16.17 1.24 16.89
CA LEU A 450 16.87 0.90 15.65
C LEU A 450 17.72 -0.38 15.73
N ARG A 451 17.94 -0.94 16.92
CA ARG A 451 18.68 -2.21 17.07
C ARG A 451 17.81 -3.45 16.99
N CYS A 452 16.56 -3.38 17.46
CA CYS A 452 15.69 -4.56 17.55
C CYS A 452 14.32 -4.38 16.91
N GLY A 453 13.97 -3.17 16.47
CA GLY A 453 12.69 -2.86 15.85
C GLY A 453 11.53 -2.68 16.85
N ARG A 454 11.75 -2.84 18.16
CA ARG A 454 10.74 -2.56 19.19
C ARG A 454 10.23 -1.13 19.04
N ALA A 455 8.92 -0.94 19.03
CA ALA A 455 8.35 0.39 18.96
C ALA A 455 7.10 0.51 19.83
N GLU A 456 6.97 1.67 20.47
CA GLU A 456 5.86 2.03 21.35
C GLU A 456 5.36 3.42 20.96
N PRO A 457 4.04 3.69 21.01
CA PRO A 457 3.50 5.00 20.69
C PRO A 457 3.90 6.05 21.74
N GLU A 458 4.19 7.26 21.30
CA GLU A 458 4.46 8.41 22.18
C GLU A 458 3.15 8.92 22.78
N THR A 459 3.09 9.09 24.11
CA THR A 459 1.86 9.52 24.80
C THR A 459 1.74 11.03 24.96
N ALA A 460 2.84 11.77 24.77
CA ALA A 460 2.87 13.23 24.88
C ALA A 460 3.63 13.84 23.70
N PRO A 461 3.36 15.10 23.30
CA PRO A 461 4.12 15.80 22.27
C PRO A 461 5.46 16.35 22.81
N ARG A 462 6.37 16.72 21.90
CA ARG A 462 7.58 17.47 22.25
C ARG A 462 7.22 18.83 22.84
N GLN A 463 7.88 19.21 23.93
CA GLN A 463 7.75 20.54 24.52
C GLN A 463 9.02 21.34 24.22
N GLY A 464 8.88 22.52 23.60
CA GLY A 464 10.02 23.39 23.29
C GLY A 464 11.11 22.77 22.39
N GLY A 465 10.79 21.72 21.63
CA GLY A 465 11.75 20.98 20.80
C GLY A 465 12.57 19.92 21.55
N LEU A 466 12.37 19.78 22.86
CA LEU A 466 13.00 18.75 23.68
C LEU A 466 12.13 17.50 23.76
N ASP A 467 12.79 16.34 23.82
CA ASP A 467 12.13 15.06 24.02
C ASP A 467 11.75 14.91 25.51
N GLY A 468 10.47 14.63 25.80
CA GLY A 468 10.04 14.18 27.13
C GLY A 468 10.59 12.78 27.49
N PRO A 469 10.26 12.22 28.66
CA PRO A 469 10.69 10.86 29.03
C PRO A 469 10.19 9.83 28.00
N PRO A 470 10.95 8.75 27.73
CA PRO A 470 10.49 7.68 26.85
C PRO A 470 9.26 6.98 27.41
N PRO A 471 8.42 6.37 26.56
CA PRO A 471 7.36 5.50 27.03
C PRO A 471 7.96 4.44 27.97
N ALA A 472 7.32 4.18 29.12
CA ALA A 472 7.85 3.27 30.13
C ALA A 472 8.16 1.85 29.56
N ALA A 473 7.39 1.40 28.57
CA ALA A 473 7.62 0.12 27.88
C ALA A 473 8.91 0.08 27.04
N MET A 474 9.52 1.23 26.75
CA MET A 474 10.82 1.35 26.09
C MET A 474 11.99 1.37 27.06
N GLU A 475 11.76 1.75 28.33
CA GLU A 475 12.80 1.71 29.37
C GLU A 475 13.10 0.26 29.75
N GLY A 476 14.37 -0.15 29.61
CA GLY A 476 14.76 -1.54 29.89
C GLY A 476 14.06 -2.54 28.95
N HIS A 477 13.71 -2.14 27.72
CA HIS A 477 13.00 -3.02 26.80
C HIS A 477 13.88 -4.23 26.41
N ARG A 478 13.23 -5.37 26.24
CA ARG A 478 13.85 -6.57 25.66
C ARG A 478 13.77 -6.48 24.14
N ARG A 479 14.68 -7.18 23.45
CA ARG A 479 14.63 -7.25 21.98
C ARG A 479 13.24 -7.74 21.53
N LEU A 480 12.67 -7.12 20.49
CA LEU A 480 11.35 -7.46 19.94
C LEU A 480 11.29 -8.92 19.46
N ARG A 481 12.40 -9.35 18.85
CA ARG A 481 12.70 -10.69 18.35
C ARG A 481 14.03 -11.14 18.99
N GLY A 482 14.34 -12.43 19.01
CA GLY A 482 15.50 -12.98 19.72
C GLY A 482 16.86 -12.34 19.36
N GLY A 483 17.92 -12.62 20.13
CA GLY A 483 19.24 -12.03 19.85
C GLY A 483 20.37 -12.53 20.74
N ARG A 484 21.53 -11.88 20.57
CA ARG A 484 22.88 -12.39 20.87
C ARG A 484 23.15 -12.85 22.30
N ASN A 485 22.33 -12.55 23.30
CA ASN A 485 22.66 -12.83 24.73
C ASN A 485 21.46 -13.40 25.53
N SER A 486 20.42 -13.93 24.89
CA SER A 486 19.31 -14.54 25.62
C SER A 486 19.55 -16.05 25.74
N ASP A 487 19.88 -16.52 26.94
CA ASP A 487 19.80 -17.94 27.25
C ASP A 487 18.35 -18.38 27.05
N TRP A 488 18.07 -19.02 25.91
CA TRP A 488 16.70 -19.30 25.47
C TRP A 488 15.98 -20.29 26.40
N ARG A 489 16.73 -20.93 27.31
CA ARG A 489 16.27 -21.91 28.29
C ARG A 489 15.59 -21.23 29.48
N ASP A 490 15.89 -19.96 29.73
CA ASP A 490 15.22 -19.19 30.76
C ASP A 490 14.06 -18.38 30.15
N HIS A 491 12.86 -18.87 30.41
CA HIS A 491 11.60 -18.30 29.94
C HIS A 491 11.33 -16.88 30.50
N THR A 492 12.12 -16.42 31.47
CA THR A 492 12.04 -15.10 32.12
C THR A 492 13.20 -14.15 31.77
N ALA A 493 14.25 -14.64 31.09
CA ALA A 493 15.47 -13.90 30.78
C ALA A 493 15.71 -13.67 29.27
N GLY A 494 14.77 -13.02 28.57
CA GLY A 494 15.13 -12.31 27.33
C GLY A 494 16.16 -11.22 27.63
N SER A 495 17.31 -11.22 26.97
CA SER A 495 18.33 -10.19 27.20
C SER A 495 17.75 -8.79 26.97
N LEU A 496 18.11 -7.87 27.86
CA LEU A 496 17.87 -6.45 27.63
C LEU A 496 18.46 -6.08 26.27
N CYS A 497 17.73 -5.29 25.51
CA CYS A 497 18.27 -4.79 24.26
C CYS A 497 19.48 -3.91 24.57
N GLU A 498 20.60 -4.13 23.88
CA GLU A 498 21.78 -3.24 23.93
C GLU A 498 21.44 -1.79 23.53
N GLY A 499 20.29 -1.59 22.89
CA GLY A 499 19.73 -0.27 22.61
C GLY A 499 19.37 0.53 23.86
N ASN A 500 19.14 -0.11 25.01
CA ASN A 500 18.84 0.60 26.26
C ASN A 500 20.04 1.44 26.76
N GLY A 501 21.27 1.00 26.49
CA GLY A 501 22.48 1.72 26.89
C GLY A 501 22.93 2.78 25.90
N ASN A 502 22.23 2.96 24.78
CA ASN A 502 22.64 3.80 23.66
C ASN A 502 21.57 4.83 23.34
N ALA A 503 21.80 6.11 23.68
CA ALA A 503 20.84 7.19 23.46
C ALA A 503 20.42 7.36 21.98
N TRP A 504 21.29 7.01 21.03
CA TRP A 504 20.98 7.06 19.60
C TRP A 504 20.13 5.87 19.10
N ALA A 505 20.09 4.77 19.85
CA ALA A 505 19.40 3.56 19.39
C ALA A 505 17.87 3.71 19.47
N ILE A 506 17.36 4.52 20.42
CA ILE A 506 15.93 4.79 20.57
C ILE A 506 15.63 6.13 19.90
N GLN A 507 15.00 6.07 18.73
CA GLN A 507 14.54 7.25 18.00
C GLN A 507 13.14 7.62 18.46
N ARG A 508 13.00 8.83 18.99
CA ARG A 508 11.76 9.37 19.56
C ARG A 508 10.95 10.15 18.53
N TYR A 509 9.63 10.16 18.69
CA TYR A 509 8.68 10.92 17.84
C TYR A 509 8.77 10.57 16.35
N LEU A 510 9.08 9.31 16.03
CA LEU A 510 9.22 8.85 14.66
C LEU A 510 7.86 8.50 14.06
N ARG A 511 7.60 8.94 12.83
CA ARG A 511 6.40 8.51 12.10
C ARG A 511 6.65 7.19 11.37
N LEU A 512 5.61 6.40 11.18
CA LEU A 512 5.66 5.24 10.28
C LEU A 512 4.97 5.61 8.98
N GLY A 513 5.54 5.22 7.84
CA GLY A 513 4.99 5.67 6.56
C GLY A 513 5.72 5.14 5.35
N GLY A 514 5.43 5.70 4.19
CA GLY A 514 6.20 5.47 2.97
C GLY A 514 5.70 6.32 1.83
N SER A 515 6.51 6.40 0.79
CA SER A 515 6.17 7.11 -0.43
C SER A 515 5.88 6.13 -1.56
N SER A 516 4.90 6.49 -2.39
CA SER A 516 4.60 5.82 -3.65
C SER A 516 4.41 6.88 -4.73
N ARG A 517 4.85 6.59 -5.95
CA ARG A 517 4.60 7.47 -7.10
C ARG A 517 3.45 6.96 -7.95
N THR A 518 2.53 7.85 -8.30
CA THR A 518 1.27 7.54 -8.99
C THR A 518 0.78 8.72 -9.84
N ASP A 519 -0.23 8.49 -10.67
CA ASP A 519 -0.88 9.55 -11.43
C ASP A 519 -1.70 10.44 -10.48
N VAL A 520 -1.50 11.76 -10.58
CA VAL A 520 -2.18 12.77 -9.75
C VAL A 520 -2.78 13.85 -10.63
N LEU A 521 -4.07 14.13 -10.44
CA LEU A 521 -4.77 15.27 -11.02
C LEU A 521 -5.02 16.33 -9.94
N GLU A 522 -4.41 17.51 -10.10
CA GLU A 522 -4.69 18.69 -9.28
C GLU A 522 -5.72 19.57 -9.97
N ILE A 523 -6.74 20.00 -9.23
CA ILE A 523 -7.81 20.88 -9.69
C ILE A 523 -7.95 22.05 -8.71
N ARG A 524 -8.00 23.26 -9.27
CA ARG A 524 -8.15 24.53 -8.56
C ARG A 524 -9.40 25.23 -9.09
N LEU A 525 -10.22 25.73 -8.18
CA LEU A 525 -11.43 26.48 -8.49
C LEU A 525 -11.23 27.95 -8.12
N TYR A 526 -11.71 28.85 -8.96
CA TYR A 526 -11.62 30.29 -8.75
C TYR A 526 -13.02 30.89 -8.67
N GLU A 527 -13.18 31.86 -7.77
CA GLU A 527 -14.42 32.60 -7.63
C GLU A 527 -14.67 33.50 -8.86
N PRO A 528 -15.86 33.45 -9.47
CA PRO A 528 -16.16 34.25 -10.68
C PRO A 528 -16.05 35.76 -10.46
N GLU A 529 -16.46 36.25 -9.30
CA GLU A 529 -16.54 37.68 -8.99
C GLU A 529 -15.17 38.27 -8.64
N THR A 530 -14.39 37.53 -7.83
CA THR A 530 -13.13 38.03 -7.26
C THR A 530 -11.90 37.55 -8.02
N GLY A 531 -12.03 36.50 -8.84
CA GLY A 531 -10.93 35.79 -9.49
C GLY A 531 -9.98 35.09 -8.51
N GLN A 532 -10.37 34.95 -7.24
CA GLN A 532 -9.53 34.37 -6.20
C GLN A 532 -9.66 32.87 -6.10
N LEU A 533 -8.57 32.21 -5.70
CA LEU A 533 -8.57 30.78 -5.43
C LEU A 533 -9.48 30.47 -4.24
N VAL A 534 -10.40 29.52 -4.42
CA VAL A 534 -11.38 29.13 -3.39
C VAL A 534 -10.68 28.58 -2.15
N ALA A 535 -10.97 29.16 -0.98
CA ALA A 535 -10.38 28.77 0.30
C ALA A 535 -11.34 27.98 1.22
N ALA A 536 -12.61 27.80 0.81
CA ALA A 536 -13.63 27.15 1.62
C ALA A 536 -13.42 25.62 1.70
N ARG A 537 -12.93 25.11 2.84
CA ARG A 537 -12.62 23.68 3.04
C ARG A 537 -13.82 22.76 2.88
N THR A 538 -14.98 23.12 3.42
CA THR A 538 -16.20 22.32 3.30
C THR A 538 -16.62 22.17 1.83
N LEU A 539 -16.60 23.27 1.07
CA LEU A 539 -16.89 23.27 -0.35
C LEU A 539 -15.92 22.37 -1.12
N MET A 540 -14.62 22.60 -0.97
CA MET A 540 -13.60 21.86 -1.74
C MET A 540 -13.56 20.37 -1.39
N THR A 541 -13.85 20.01 -0.13
CA THR A 541 -13.94 18.59 0.28
C THR A 541 -15.18 17.94 -0.31
N THR A 542 -16.32 18.65 -0.31
CA THR A 542 -17.56 18.18 -0.95
C THR A 542 -17.37 18.00 -2.45
N VAL A 543 -16.71 18.95 -3.13
CA VAL A 543 -16.36 18.85 -4.55
C VAL A 543 -15.46 17.63 -4.79
N ALA A 544 -14.40 17.44 -4.00
CA ALA A 544 -13.48 16.33 -4.17
C ALA A 544 -14.20 14.97 -4.10
N VAL A 545 -15.07 14.80 -3.10
CA VAL A 545 -15.84 13.56 -2.91
C VAL A 545 -16.87 13.34 -4.01
N ALA A 546 -17.64 14.38 -4.35
CA ALA A 546 -18.65 14.30 -5.40
C ALA A 546 -18.00 14.02 -6.76
N LEU A 547 -16.92 14.75 -7.09
CA LEU A 547 -16.17 14.60 -8.33
C LEU A 547 -15.56 13.20 -8.46
N ARG A 548 -14.95 12.68 -7.38
CA ARG A 548 -14.44 11.30 -7.37
C ARG A 548 -15.54 10.30 -7.71
N LYS A 549 -16.70 10.42 -7.06
CA LYS A 549 -17.83 9.49 -7.24
C LYS A 549 -18.38 9.49 -8.67
N VAL A 550 -18.47 10.64 -9.33
CA VAL A 550 -18.88 10.69 -10.74
C VAL A 550 -17.76 10.29 -11.69
N ALA A 551 -16.50 10.61 -11.37
CA ALA A 551 -15.34 10.18 -12.13
C ALA A 551 -15.24 8.65 -12.20
N THR A 552 -15.35 7.97 -11.06
CA THR A 552 -15.26 6.50 -11.00
C THR A 552 -16.42 5.83 -11.76
N ARG A 553 -17.63 6.39 -11.68
CA ARG A 553 -18.78 5.95 -12.49
C ARG A 553 -18.54 6.13 -13.98
N ALA A 554 -18.00 7.29 -14.39
CA ALA A 554 -17.71 7.58 -15.79
C ALA A 554 -16.62 6.65 -16.36
N LEU A 555 -15.64 6.27 -15.54
CA LEU A 555 -14.57 5.32 -15.90
C LEU A 555 -14.99 3.85 -15.75
N GLY A 556 -16.09 3.56 -15.07
CA GLY A 556 -16.55 2.20 -14.77
C GLY A 556 -15.71 1.46 -13.72
N VAL A 557 -15.07 2.19 -12.80
CA VAL A 557 -14.17 1.62 -11.77
C VAL A 557 -14.75 1.77 -10.36
N ASP A 558 -14.23 1.00 -9.40
CA ASP A 558 -14.61 1.11 -7.99
C ASP A 558 -14.09 2.42 -7.38
N GLU A 559 -14.85 3.05 -6.48
CA GLU A 559 -14.42 4.30 -5.80
C GLU A 559 -13.11 4.15 -5.03
N ARG A 560 -12.71 2.92 -4.67
CA ARG A 560 -11.45 2.63 -3.99
C ARG A 560 -10.23 2.72 -4.89
N GLU A 561 -10.38 2.72 -6.21
CA GLU A 561 -9.27 2.81 -7.18
C GLU A 561 -8.75 4.26 -7.31
N LEU A 562 -9.56 5.24 -6.91
CA LEU A 562 -9.25 6.66 -6.99
C LEU A 562 -9.27 7.29 -5.59
N GLY A 563 -8.12 7.73 -5.12
CA GLY A 563 -7.98 8.50 -3.89
C GLY A 563 -8.35 9.97 -4.11
N TYR A 564 -8.68 10.67 -3.02
CA TYR A 564 -8.91 12.11 -3.05
C TYR A 564 -8.26 12.79 -1.85
N GLN A 565 -7.92 14.07 -2.01
CA GLN A 565 -7.46 14.92 -0.93
C GLN A 565 -7.73 16.40 -1.24
N VAL A 566 -7.90 17.20 -0.18
CA VAL A 566 -7.91 18.67 -0.28
C VAL A 566 -6.68 19.23 0.40
N ALA A 567 -5.87 19.97 -0.38
CA ALA A 567 -4.60 20.50 0.08
C ALA A 567 -4.54 22.03 -0.06
N ASP A 568 -3.85 22.68 0.86
CA ASP A 568 -3.64 24.13 0.82
C ASP A 568 -2.67 24.50 -0.32
N ARG A 569 -2.94 25.62 -0.98
CA ARG A 569 -2.11 26.21 -2.04
C ARG A 569 -2.00 27.72 -1.84
N VAL A 570 -0.84 28.25 -2.17
CA VAL A 570 -0.57 29.68 -2.23
C VAL A 570 -0.31 30.06 -3.67
N GLU A 571 -1.08 31.01 -4.18
CA GLU A 571 -0.96 31.57 -5.52
C GLU A 571 -1.01 33.09 -5.41
N ASP A 572 -0.01 33.79 -5.97
CA ASP A 572 0.13 35.25 -5.88
C ASP A 572 0.03 35.82 -4.46
N GLY A 573 0.55 35.08 -3.47
CA GLY A 573 0.53 35.46 -2.05
C GLY A 573 -0.81 35.23 -1.34
N ARG A 574 -1.85 34.74 -2.03
CA ARG A 574 -3.14 34.39 -1.46
C ARG A 574 -3.25 32.90 -1.21
N ARG A 575 -3.81 32.53 -0.06
CA ARG A 575 -4.07 31.13 0.32
C ARG A 575 -5.43 30.70 -0.21
N GLY A 576 -5.46 29.53 -0.85
CA GLY A 576 -6.67 28.81 -1.20
C GLY A 576 -6.43 27.30 -1.15
N LEU A 577 -7.32 26.54 -1.76
CA LEU A 577 -7.32 25.08 -1.71
C LEU A 577 -7.27 24.50 -3.11
N ALA A 578 -6.76 23.27 -3.21
CA ALA A 578 -6.83 22.45 -4.41
C ALA A 578 -7.40 21.06 -4.08
N VAL A 579 -8.18 20.53 -5.00
CA VAL A 579 -8.59 19.12 -5.02
C VAL A 579 -7.50 18.32 -5.71
N LEU A 580 -7.08 17.23 -5.08
CA LEU A 580 -6.13 16.28 -5.62
C LEU A 580 -6.86 14.93 -5.76
N LEU A 581 -6.98 14.44 -6.98
CA LEU A 581 -7.36 13.05 -7.25
C LEU A 581 -6.09 12.27 -7.61
N TYR A 582 -6.00 11.02 -7.18
CA TYR A 582 -4.82 10.21 -7.45
C TYR A 582 -5.17 8.73 -7.56
N ASP A 583 -4.42 8.00 -8.37
CA ASP A 583 -4.62 6.56 -8.50
C ASP A 583 -4.09 5.85 -7.25
N THR A 584 -4.90 5.00 -6.61
CA THR A 584 -4.47 4.31 -5.38
C THR A 584 -3.46 3.19 -5.64
N ALA A 585 -3.41 2.70 -6.87
CA ALA A 585 -2.43 1.69 -7.28
C ALA A 585 -1.04 2.32 -7.35
N ALA A 586 -0.08 1.78 -6.59
CA ALA A 586 1.31 2.19 -6.70
C ALA A 586 1.81 1.83 -8.11
N GLY A 587 2.25 2.83 -8.87
CA GLY A 587 2.42 2.63 -10.32
C GLY A 587 1.60 3.56 -11.20
N GLY A 588 0.51 4.12 -10.68
CA GLY A 588 -0.55 4.67 -11.52
C GLY A 588 -1.30 3.57 -12.27
N ALA A 589 -2.63 3.62 -12.24
CA ALA A 589 -3.48 2.78 -13.08
C ALA A 589 -3.87 3.50 -14.39
N GLY A 590 -3.54 4.79 -14.51
CA GLY A 590 -3.89 5.66 -15.62
C GLY A 590 -5.26 6.33 -15.50
N PHE A 591 -6.01 6.15 -14.40
CA PHE A 591 -7.36 6.70 -14.27
C PHE A 591 -7.36 8.23 -14.23
N CYS A 592 -6.45 8.81 -13.45
CA CYS A 592 -6.26 10.25 -13.37
C CYS A 592 -5.86 10.90 -14.71
N ALA A 593 -5.18 10.17 -15.60
CA ALA A 593 -4.79 10.65 -16.93
C ALA A 593 -5.99 10.85 -17.86
N GLU A 594 -7.11 10.15 -17.61
CA GLU A 594 -8.32 10.18 -18.45
C GLU A 594 -9.32 11.28 -18.06
N LEU A 595 -9.20 11.83 -16.86
CA LEU A 595 -10.15 12.81 -16.32
C LEU A 595 -10.08 14.21 -16.94
N PRO A 596 -8.91 14.76 -17.36
CA PRO A 596 -8.82 16.14 -17.86
C PRO A 596 -9.79 16.49 -19.00
N PRO A 597 -9.92 15.67 -20.07
CA PRO A 597 -10.88 15.96 -21.15
C PRO A 597 -12.34 15.91 -20.70
N LEU A 598 -12.64 15.19 -19.61
CA LEU A 598 -14.00 15.00 -19.09
C LEU A 598 -14.35 16.01 -17.98
N LEU A 599 -13.40 16.82 -17.52
CA LEU A 599 -13.51 17.60 -16.28
C LEU A 599 -14.74 18.53 -16.25
N THR A 600 -15.03 19.23 -17.35
CA THR A 600 -16.22 20.11 -17.45
C THR A 600 -17.52 19.34 -17.26
N ARG A 601 -17.64 18.16 -17.88
CA ARG A 601 -18.80 17.29 -17.75
C ARG A 601 -18.89 16.74 -16.32
N LEU A 602 -17.78 16.28 -15.77
CA LEU A 602 -17.72 15.67 -14.44
C LEU A 602 -18.06 16.68 -13.33
N LEU A 603 -17.62 17.94 -13.42
CA LEU A 603 -17.99 18.99 -12.46
C LEU A 603 -19.51 19.23 -12.44
N ARG A 604 -20.16 19.22 -13.60
CA ARG A 604 -21.62 19.33 -13.70
C ARG A 604 -22.33 18.12 -13.09
N GLU A 605 -21.87 16.92 -13.42
CA GLU A 605 -22.41 15.69 -12.84
C GLU A 605 -22.19 15.61 -11.33
N ALA A 606 -21.09 16.16 -10.80
CA ALA A 606 -20.81 16.22 -9.37
C ALA A 606 -21.83 17.08 -8.61
N VAL A 607 -22.24 18.23 -9.18
CA VAL A 607 -23.31 19.07 -8.63
C VAL A 607 -24.64 18.30 -8.63
N ALA A 608 -24.97 17.63 -9.75
CA ALA A 608 -26.17 16.81 -9.84
C ALA A 608 -26.17 15.64 -8.83
N ALA A 609 -25.03 15.01 -8.59
CA ALA A 609 -24.87 13.93 -7.62
C ALA A 609 -25.08 14.37 -6.16
N CYS A 610 -25.00 15.68 -5.87
CA CYS A 610 -25.28 16.24 -4.56
C CYS A 610 -26.78 16.47 -4.30
N ALA A 611 -27.65 16.31 -5.31
CA ALA A 611 -29.10 16.26 -5.13
C ALA A 611 -29.48 14.94 -4.44
N CYS A 612 -29.60 14.96 -3.12
CA CYS A 612 -29.86 13.76 -2.35
C CYS A 612 -31.32 13.30 -2.52
N PRO A 613 -31.57 12.07 -3.01
CA PRO A 613 -32.94 11.56 -3.17
C PRO A 613 -33.67 11.38 -1.84
N LYS A 614 -32.95 11.27 -0.73
CA LYS A 614 -33.50 11.14 0.63
C LYS A 614 -33.66 12.48 1.37
N GLY A 615 -33.32 13.61 0.72
CA GLY A 615 -33.46 14.94 1.32
C GLY A 615 -32.61 15.17 2.59
N CYS A 616 -31.44 14.53 2.73
CA CYS A 616 -30.62 14.68 3.94
C CYS A 616 -30.11 16.11 4.17
N ASP A 617 -29.77 16.49 5.40
CA ASP A 617 -29.34 17.86 5.70
C ASP A 617 -27.95 18.18 5.12
N ARG A 618 -26.91 17.44 5.55
CA ARG A 618 -25.50 17.74 5.19
C ARG A 618 -24.91 16.72 4.23
N ALA A 619 -24.70 15.52 4.74
CA ALA A 619 -24.18 14.41 3.96
C ALA A 619 -24.85 13.15 4.48
N CYS A 620 -25.38 12.38 3.56
CA CYS A 620 -25.74 11.01 3.82
C CYS A 620 -25.04 10.16 2.77
N HIS A 621 -25.42 8.93 2.82
CA HIS A 621 -24.58 7.84 2.46
C HIS A 621 -25.24 7.19 1.20
N GLY A 622 -26.40 7.74 0.78
CA GLY A 622 -26.88 7.80 -0.61
C GLY A 622 -26.34 8.97 -1.45
N CYS A 623 -25.75 10.03 -0.87
CA CYS A 623 -25.14 11.13 -1.64
C CYS A 623 -23.60 11.13 -1.59
N LEU A 624 -22.99 11.47 -0.45
CA LEU A 624 -21.55 11.77 -0.33
C LEU A 624 -20.77 10.80 0.57
N LEU A 625 -21.42 10.11 1.51
CA LEU A 625 -20.71 9.26 2.48
C LEU A 625 -20.47 7.83 1.95
N SER A 626 -19.28 7.33 2.24
CA SER A 626 -18.70 6.02 1.95
C SER A 626 -17.78 5.63 3.13
N ASN A 627 -17.26 4.39 3.13
CA ASN A 627 -16.43 3.88 4.25
C ASN A 627 -15.16 4.69 4.51
N ASP A 628 -14.64 5.38 3.51
CA ASP A 628 -13.42 6.18 3.61
C ASP A 628 -13.73 7.68 3.83
N THR A 629 -14.80 8.20 3.23
CA THR A 629 -15.22 9.60 3.41
C THR A 629 -15.90 9.88 4.76
N GLN A 630 -16.31 8.85 5.51
CA GLN A 630 -16.83 9.01 6.87
C GLN A 630 -15.88 9.76 7.80
N HIS A 631 -14.57 9.68 7.56
CA HIS A 631 -13.55 10.38 8.35
C HIS A 631 -13.57 11.91 8.10
N ASP A 632 -14.13 12.33 6.97
CA ASP A 632 -14.25 13.73 6.56
C ASP A 632 -15.68 14.28 6.73
N LEU A 633 -16.59 13.55 7.39
CA LEU A 633 -17.99 13.94 7.60
C LEU A 633 -18.16 15.39 8.09
N LYS A 634 -17.27 15.86 8.98
CA LYS A 634 -17.27 17.25 9.49
C LYS A 634 -17.13 18.31 8.38
N HIS A 635 -16.49 17.96 7.27
CA HIS A 635 -16.19 18.82 6.12
C HIS A 635 -17.07 18.51 4.90
N LEU A 636 -18.07 17.64 5.02
CA LEU A 636 -18.99 17.33 3.93
C LEU A 636 -20.32 18.04 4.14
N ASP A 637 -20.76 18.75 3.12
CA ASP A 637 -22.04 19.43 3.11
C ASP A 637 -22.54 19.62 1.68
N ARG A 638 -23.63 18.95 1.31
CA ARG A 638 -24.18 19.02 -0.05
C ARG A 638 -24.79 20.38 -0.38
N SER A 639 -25.23 21.13 0.64
CA SER A 639 -25.93 22.42 0.45
C SER A 639 -25.03 23.50 -0.14
N VAL A 640 -23.71 23.36 0.02
CA VAL A 640 -22.72 24.29 -0.57
C VAL A 640 -22.60 24.16 -2.09
N LEU A 641 -23.10 23.05 -2.66
CA LEU A 641 -23.10 22.79 -4.10
C LEU A 641 -24.49 22.89 -4.72
N VAL A 642 -25.52 22.53 -3.96
CA VAL A 642 -26.91 22.63 -4.40
C VAL A 642 -27.53 23.82 -3.70
N SER A 643 -27.65 24.95 -4.40
CA SER A 643 -28.30 26.15 -3.85
C SER A 643 -29.74 25.84 -3.45
N ASN A 644 -30.08 26.07 -2.18
CA ASN A 644 -31.44 26.46 -1.82
C ASN A 644 -31.58 27.96 -2.08
N GLU A 645 -32.71 28.40 -2.62
CA GLU A 645 -33.03 29.75 -3.15
C GLU A 645 -32.78 30.93 -2.19
N GLN A 646 -32.24 30.74 -0.97
CA GLN A 646 -32.26 31.77 0.07
C GLN A 646 -30.94 32.13 0.77
N GLN A 647 -29.75 31.54 0.54
CA GLN A 647 -28.64 31.92 1.46
C GLN A 647 -27.15 31.91 1.04
N GLN A 648 -26.73 31.58 -0.18
CA GLN A 648 -25.37 31.90 -0.66
C GLN A 648 -25.22 31.60 -2.16
N PRO A 649 -24.49 32.39 -2.95
CA PRO A 649 -24.13 31.98 -4.30
C PRO A 649 -23.24 30.74 -4.22
N ALA A 650 -23.74 29.60 -4.72
CA ALA A 650 -22.93 28.41 -4.86
C ALA A 650 -21.80 28.74 -5.85
N ILE A 651 -20.54 28.56 -5.45
CA ILE A 651 -19.39 28.78 -6.34
C ILE A 651 -19.50 27.90 -7.60
N LEU A 652 -20.14 26.72 -7.51
CA LEU A 652 -20.47 25.87 -8.67
C LEU A 652 -21.93 26.05 -9.15
N GLY A 653 -22.52 27.23 -8.98
CA GLY A 653 -23.87 27.56 -9.42
C GLY A 653 -24.04 27.60 -10.95
N PRO A 654 -25.26 27.83 -11.46
CA PRO A 654 -25.55 27.83 -12.89
C PRO A 654 -24.63 28.74 -13.71
N ALA A 655 -24.35 29.95 -13.22
CA ALA A 655 -23.46 30.91 -13.87
C ALA A 655 -22.00 30.39 -14.00
N PHE A 656 -21.50 29.66 -13.00
CA PHE A 656 -20.17 29.03 -13.07
C PHE A 656 -20.16 27.92 -14.13
N LEU A 657 -21.21 27.08 -14.16
CA LEU A 657 -21.31 25.97 -15.11
C LEU A 657 -21.51 26.43 -16.55
N GLU A 658 -22.21 27.55 -16.77
CA GLU A 658 -22.35 28.20 -18.08
C GLU A 658 -21.02 28.80 -18.55
N ALA A 659 -20.28 29.47 -17.66
CA ALA A 659 -18.97 30.04 -17.98
C ALA A 659 -17.88 29.00 -18.33
N LEU A 660 -18.10 27.71 -18.04
CA LEU A 660 -17.26 26.60 -18.48
C LEU A 660 -17.54 26.12 -19.92
N GLN A 661 -18.63 26.57 -20.56
CA GLN A 661 -19.01 26.16 -21.93
C GLN A 661 -18.39 27.05 -23.03
N LEU A 662 -17.86 28.23 -22.67
CA LEU A 662 -17.21 29.23 -23.53
C LEU A 662 -15.68 29.11 -23.45
#